data_AF-A0A2S6IJS6-F1
#
_entry.id   AF-A0A2S6IJS6-F1
#
_cell.length_a   1.000
_cell.length_b   1.000
_cell.length_c   1.000
_cell.angle_alpha   90.00
_cell.angle_beta   90.00
_cell.angle_gamma   90.00
#
_symmetry.space_group_name_H-M   'P 1'
#
loop_
_entity.id
_entity.type
_entity.pdbx_description
1 polymer ?
#
loop_
_entity_poly.entity_id
_entity_poly.type
_entity_poly.pdbx_seq_one_letter_code
_entity_poly.pdbx_strand_id
1 'polypeptide(L)'
;MSKIKMLMMLLLAVFMTTSCSVFQGKKKTAPKTSAAAKKPKKGDIQPYSKVITKKAKSDEGLFTVHQVGEKWFYEIPDSLFNREMLMVTRIAKTASGLGFGGGKQNTQTLRWQKKNKDVLLRVVSHQVVAADSLPVSIAVENSNFEPILYSFPIKAIKKDSVTNNTVIDVTDFFTKDVKAIGFPQRARTRYKVSRVDATRSYIDTLRSYPQNIETRHVKTYFSSAPPSNRSVQSISLELSNSMILLPKVPMKRRYFDQRVGWFARGQQDYGLNDQKTKTVTYLDRWRLEVRDEDMAKFKAGELVVPKKQIVYYIDPATPVQWRKYIKQGIEDWQVAFEAAGFKEAIIAKDAPTKEEDPEWSPEDVRFSTVRYLASPIPNANGPHVSDPRSGEILESDINWYHNVMTLLHNWFFIQTAAINPDARMNNFDDEVMGRLIRFVSSHEVGHTLGLPHNMGSSIAYPVEKLRDPAFTKEFGTAPSIMDYARFNYIAQPEDGDVALMPEVGPYDKYSIKWGYMPIPDKTAIEEKKTLDSWILEKAGDPVYRFGRQQFGVVDHTSQTEDLGDDSMRASEYGIKNLKRIVPNLGKWTGEEGENFDELEGMYGQLVGQFNRYMGHVTGNIGGVKETYKAYGQEGAVYEHASKDKQQRAMAFLHTQLFDTPEWLIDQNIFNKIESAGGIERIRGMQVRTLNSVLDFGRMARLMENEEVNGSNAYGLLDMMTELRKGLFKELPKGQTIDRYRRNLQRAYVERLEFIMTNEAPRSRFGGTRVDVEQSDIRPIVRAELVTLKRDATRAASRTSDKLSKIHLQDLVERINMILDPK
;
A
#
# COMPACT_ATOMS: atom_id res chain seq x y z
N MET A 1 -71.23 -3.97 19.07
CA MET A 1 -72.10 -3.13 18.21
C MET A 1 -71.79 -3.45 16.75
N SER A 2 -72.70 -3.60 15.76
CA SER A 2 -73.98 -2.91 15.44
C SER A 2 -73.79 -1.50 14.89
N LYS A 3 -74.25 -1.07 13.70
CA LYS A 3 -75.05 -1.75 12.63
C LYS A 3 -75.09 -0.86 11.35
N ILE A 4 -75.04 -1.47 10.13
CA ILE A 4 -75.87 -1.13 8.91
C ILE A 4 -75.57 0.26 8.24
N LYS A 5 -75.83 0.59 6.94
CA LYS A 5 -76.69 0.17 5.77
C LYS A 5 -75.80 0.06 4.47
N MET A 6 -75.99 -0.83 3.47
CA MET A 6 -77.13 -1.09 2.53
C MET A 6 -77.19 -0.03 1.38
N LEU A 7 -77.41 -0.29 0.08
CA LEU A 7 -78.27 -1.22 -0.71
C LEU A 7 -77.66 -1.40 -2.16
N MET A 8 -77.55 -2.58 -2.83
CA MET A 8 -78.50 -3.32 -3.73
C MET A 8 -79.03 -2.52 -4.96
N MET A 9 -79.33 -3.04 -6.17
CA MET A 9 -79.43 -4.39 -6.81
C MET A 9 -78.55 -4.48 -8.10
N LEU A 10 -78.36 -5.55 -8.92
CA LEU A 10 -78.92 -6.91 -9.17
C LEU A 10 -80.01 -7.08 -10.30
N LEU A 11 -79.88 -8.15 -11.12
CA LEU A 11 -80.80 -8.70 -12.18
C LEU A 11 -81.00 -7.86 -13.49
N LEU A 12 -81.41 -8.37 -14.69
CA LEU A 12 -81.35 -9.70 -15.38
C LEU A 12 -81.72 -9.58 -16.91
N ALA A 13 -81.52 -10.66 -17.71
CA ALA A 13 -82.06 -10.95 -19.07
C ALA A 13 -81.52 -10.11 -20.27
N VAL A 14 -81.08 -10.64 -21.44
CA VAL A 14 -81.53 -11.71 -22.38
C VAL A 14 -82.62 -11.27 -23.37
N PHE A 15 -82.25 -11.16 -24.66
CA PHE A 15 -82.98 -11.74 -25.80
C PHE A 15 -82.08 -11.85 -27.06
N MET A 16 -82.35 -12.85 -27.93
CA MET A 16 -81.74 -12.99 -29.25
C MET A 16 -82.66 -12.45 -30.34
N THR A 17 -82.10 -11.87 -31.42
CA THR A 17 -82.62 -12.05 -32.79
C THR A 17 -81.47 -12.18 -33.78
N THR A 18 -81.68 -12.98 -34.82
CA THR A 18 -80.69 -13.30 -35.86
C THR A 18 -81.13 -12.75 -37.22
N SER A 19 -80.19 -12.24 -38.01
CA SER A 19 -80.35 -12.19 -39.47
C SER A 19 -78.99 -12.33 -40.18
N CYS A 20 -78.80 -13.42 -40.91
CA CYS A 20 -77.68 -13.58 -41.83
C CYS A 20 -78.09 -13.11 -43.23
N SER A 21 -77.17 -12.50 -43.96
CA SER A 21 -77.19 -12.46 -45.43
C SER A 21 -75.75 -12.49 -45.96
N VAL A 22 -75.58 -13.02 -47.17
CA VAL A 22 -74.33 -13.68 -47.59
C VAL A 22 -74.00 -13.31 -49.03
N PHE A 23 -72.74 -12.89 -49.25
CA PHE A 23 -72.03 -12.74 -50.53
C PHE A 23 -72.67 -11.84 -51.63
N GLN A 24 -71.92 -10.82 -52.07
CA GLN A 24 -71.09 -10.92 -53.28
C GLN A 24 -70.14 -9.70 -53.38
N GLY A 25 -69.01 -9.85 -54.06
CA GLY A 25 -67.93 -8.85 -54.08
C GLY A 25 -67.82 -8.03 -55.36
N LYS A 26 -67.13 -6.88 -55.28
CA LYS A 26 -66.62 -6.12 -56.45
C LYS A 26 -65.29 -5.46 -56.11
N LYS A 27 -64.26 -5.69 -56.94
CA LYS A 27 -62.98 -4.96 -56.87
C LYS A 27 -63.22 -3.49 -57.19
N LYS A 28 -62.79 -2.58 -56.32
CA LYS A 28 -62.40 -1.21 -56.70
C LYS A 28 -61.09 -0.84 -56.00
N THR A 29 -60.08 -0.55 -56.78
CA THR A 29 -58.80 0.01 -56.32
C THR A 29 -58.97 1.47 -55.94
N ALA A 30 -58.54 1.84 -54.73
CA ALA A 30 -58.35 3.21 -54.26
C ALA A 30 -56.92 3.32 -53.69
N PRO A 31 -56.30 4.52 -53.71
CA PRO A 31 -54.84 4.62 -53.68
C PRO A 31 -54.21 4.36 -52.31
N LYS A 32 -52.97 3.84 -52.33
CA LYS A 32 -52.06 3.85 -51.18
C LYS A 32 -51.67 5.29 -50.84
N THR A 33 -52.43 5.96 -49.98
CA THR A 33 -51.90 7.09 -49.22
C THR A 33 -50.83 6.56 -48.26
N SER A 34 -49.57 6.80 -48.59
CA SER A 34 -48.45 6.54 -47.67
C SER A 34 -48.59 7.48 -46.47
N ALA A 35 -49.12 6.94 -45.36
CA ALA A 35 -49.18 7.65 -44.10
C ALA A 35 -47.76 8.05 -43.68
N ALA A 36 -47.40 9.32 -43.92
CA ALA A 36 -46.08 9.84 -43.64
C ALA A 36 -45.76 9.63 -42.15
N ALA A 37 -44.79 8.77 -41.87
CA ALA A 37 -44.45 8.38 -40.51
C ALA A 37 -44.15 9.64 -39.67
N LYS A 38 -44.96 9.89 -38.63
CA LYS A 38 -44.83 11.06 -37.76
C LYS A 38 -43.37 11.18 -37.33
N LYS A 39 -42.72 12.33 -37.61
CA LYS A 39 -41.36 12.59 -37.11
C LYS A 39 -41.37 12.36 -35.59
N PRO A 40 -40.51 11.47 -35.05
CA PRO A 40 -40.51 11.17 -33.61
C PRO A 40 -40.23 12.43 -32.80
N LYS A 41 -40.84 12.56 -31.62
CA LYS A 41 -40.66 13.76 -30.80
C LYS A 41 -39.24 13.79 -30.22
N LYS A 42 -38.79 14.99 -29.85
CA LYS A 42 -37.51 15.18 -29.14
C LYS A 42 -37.56 14.42 -27.80
N GLY A 43 -36.87 13.27 -27.72
CA GLY A 43 -36.92 12.35 -26.57
C GLY A 43 -37.65 11.01 -26.81
N ASP A 44 -38.05 10.69 -28.05
CA ASP A 44 -38.47 9.34 -28.42
C ASP A 44 -37.28 8.47 -28.86
N ILE A 45 -37.35 7.17 -28.51
CA ILE A 45 -36.37 6.15 -28.92
C ILE A 45 -36.39 6.04 -30.44
N GLN A 46 -35.21 6.08 -31.06
CA GLN A 46 -35.05 6.06 -32.52
C GLN A 46 -34.90 4.63 -33.06
N PRO A 47 -35.21 4.40 -34.36
CA PRO A 47 -34.81 3.17 -35.05
C PRO A 47 -33.30 2.97 -34.99
N TYR A 48 -32.84 1.75 -34.69
CA TYR A 48 -31.43 1.40 -34.49
C TYR A 48 -30.50 1.96 -35.57
N SER A 49 -30.82 1.76 -36.85
CA SER A 49 -30.03 2.21 -38.00
C SER A 49 -29.91 3.73 -38.18
N LYS A 50 -30.66 4.54 -37.42
CA LYS A 50 -30.49 6.00 -37.33
C LYS A 50 -29.54 6.45 -36.22
N VAL A 51 -29.21 5.56 -35.28
CA VAL A 51 -28.25 5.83 -34.19
C VAL A 51 -26.93 5.15 -34.53
N ILE A 52 -26.94 3.83 -34.68
CA ILE A 52 -25.80 3.04 -35.15
C ILE A 52 -25.93 2.90 -36.67
N THR A 53 -25.28 3.83 -37.38
CA THR A 53 -25.32 3.89 -38.85
C THR A 53 -24.32 2.91 -39.48
N LYS A 54 -24.41 2.69 -40.79
CA LYS A 54 -23.39 1.91 -41.56
C LYS A 54 -21.96 2.50 -41.51
N LYS A 55 -21.76 3.69 -40.93
CA LYS A 55 -20.44 4.29 -40.69
C LYS A 55 -19.93 4.09 -39.25
N ALA A 56 -20.64 3.33 -38.42
CA ALA A 56 -20.21 3.02 -37.07
C ALA A 56 -18.98 2.12 -37.09
N LYS A 57 -17.86 2.56 -36.49
CA LYS A 57 -16.84 1.61 -36.03
C LYS A 57 -17.40 0.92 -34.80
N SER A 58 -17.29 -0.40 -34.74
CA SER A 58 -17.89 -1.21 -33.67
C SER A 58 -16.84 -2.17 -33.12
N ASP A 59 -16.90 -2.39 -31.82
CA ASP A 59 -15.99 -3.25 -31.06
C ASP A 59 -16.83 -4.14 -30.12
N GLU A 60 -16.60 -5.45 -30.14
CA GLU A 60 -17.50 -6.46 -29.56
C GLU A 60 -16.86 -7.20 -28.38
N GLY A 61 -17.40 -6.96 -27.18
CA GLY A 61 -16.97 -7.59 -25.94
C GLY A 61 -18.11 -7.61 -24.91
N LEU A 62 -17.83 -7.19 -23.67
CA LEU A 62 -18.81 -7.16 -22.58
C LEU A 62 -20.09 -6.39 -22.94
N PHE A 63 -19.95 -5.22 -23.56
CA PHE A 63 -20.99 -4.53 -24.36
C PHE A 63 -20.47 -4.37 -25.79
N THR A 64 -21.32 -4.16 -26.79
CA THR A 64 -20.80 -3.66 -28.07
C THR A 64 -20.58 -2.14 -27.95
N VAL A 65 -19.37 -1.68 -28.22
CA VAL A 65 -19.01 -0.25 -28.21
C VAL A 65 -19.08 0.25 -29.65
N HIS A 66 -19.69 1.43 -29.87
CA HIS A 66 -19.78 2.03 -31.20
C HIS A 66 -19.28 3.48 -31.22
N GLN A 67 -18.43 3.81 -32.19
CA GLN A 67 -18.06 5.19 -32.53
C GLN A 67 -18.82 5.62 -33.80
N VAL A 68 -19.61 6.71 -33.71
CA VAL A 68 -20.34 7.29 -34.85
C VAL A 68 -20.02 8.78 -34.95
N GLY A 69 -19.02 9.10 -35.77
CA GLY A 69 -18.38 10.43 -35.74
C GLY A 69 -17.63 10.61 -34.42
N GLU A 70 -17.83 11.74 -33.76
CA GLU A 70 -17.23 12.05 -32.44
C GLU A 70 -17.96 11.37 -31.26
N LYS A 71 -19.13 10.76 -31.51
CA LYS A 71 -19.97 10.18 -30.45
C LYS A 71 -19.66 8.72 -30.18
N TRP A 72 -19.64 8.37 -28.91
CA TRP A 72 -19.44 7.02 -28.41
C TRP A 72 -20.73 6.49 -27.76
N PHE A 73 -21.07 5.24 -28.08
CA PHE A 73 -22.27 4.56 -27.60
C PHE A 73 -21.93 3.20 -27.01
N TYR A 74 -22.69 2.79 -25.99
CA TYR A 74 -22.76 1.40 -25.55
C TYR A 74 -24.06 0.78 -26.04
N GLU A 75 -23.97 -0.36 -26.71
CA GLU A 75 -25.05 -1.32 -26.89
C GLU A 75 -24.95 -2.38 -25.77
N ILE A 76 -25.83 -2.25 -24.78
CA ILE A 76 -25.87 -3.11 -23.59
C ILE A 76 -26.81 -4.29 -23.86
N PRO A 77 -26.34 -5.56 -23.82
CA PRO A 77 -27.22 -6.72 -23.81
C PRO A 77 -28.18 -6.68 -22.61
N ASP A 78 -29.47 -6.88 -22.82
CA ASP A 78 -30.47 -6.75 -21.74
C ASP A 78 -30.21 -7.75 -20.57
N SER A 79 -29.49 -8.84 -20.82
CA SER A 79 -29.05 -9.85 -19.84
C SER A 79 -27.96 -9.37 -18.85
N LEU A 80 -27.33 -8.21 -19.11
CA LEU A 80 -26.35 -7.59 -18.23
C LEU A 80 -26.94 -6.45 -17.37
N PHE A 81 -28.20 -6.07 -17.55
CA PHE A 81 -28.86 -5.17 -16.61
C PHE A 81 -28.99 -5.81 -15.22
N ASN A 82 -28.81 -4.98 -14.20
CA ASN A 82 -28.70 -5.36 -12.79
C ASN A 82 -27.52 -6.30 -12.46
N ARG A 83 -26.60 -6.58 -13.39
CA ARG A 83 -25.27 -7.11 -13.04
C ARG A 83 -24.41 -5.98 -12.49
N GLU A 84 -23.66 -6.31 -11.44
CA GLU A 84 -22.68 -5.41 -10.85
C GLU A 84 -21.35 -5.46 -11.61
N MET A 85 -20.69 -4.32 -11.68
CA MET A 85 -19.41 -4.12 -12.35
C MET A 85 -18.53 -3.24 -11.47
N LEU A 86 -17.22 -3.49 -11.42
CA LEU A 86 -16.27 -2.72 -10.65
C LEU A 86 -15.60 -1.68 -11.56
N MET A 87 -15.88 -0.40 -11.30
CA MET A 87 -15.27 0.72 -12.01
C MET A 87 -13.98 1.14 -11.28
N VAL A 88 -12.82 0.84 -11.89
CA VAL A 88 -11.50 1.25 -11.42
C VAL A 88 -11.05 2.46 -12.24
N THR A 89 -10.73 3.56 -11.57
CA THR A 89 -10.16 4.76 -12.22
C THR A 89 -8.66 4.80 -11.94
N ARG A 90 -7.83 4.86 -12.98
CA ARG A 90 -6.35 4.96 -12.91
C ARG A 90 -5.89 6.21 -13.66
N ILE A 91 -4.75 6.80 -13.29
CA ILE A 91 -4.04 7.73 -14.18
C ILE A 91 -3.41 6.92 -15.31
N ALA A 92 -3.61 7.32 -16.55
CA ALA A 92 -2.98 6.73 -17.72
C ALA A 92 -1.64 7.42 -18.02
N LYS A 93 -1.71 8.74 -18.27
CA LYS A 93 -0.56 9.62 -18.54
C LYS A 93 -0.79 10.95 -17.82
N THR A 94 0.29 11.58 -17.36
CA THR A 94 0.21 12.81 -16.55
C THR A 94 1.47 13.65 -16.65
N ALA A 95 1.34 14.96 -16.45
CA ALA A 95 2.49 15.84 -16.19
C ALA A 95 3.01 15.67 -14.73
N SER A 96 4.20 16.21 -14.46
CA SER A 96 4.89 16.11 -13.17
C SER A 96 4.06 16.67 -11.99
N GLY A 97 4.23 16.07 -10.80
CA GLY A 97 3.59 16.51 -9.55
C GLY A 97 2.11 16.17 -9.37
N LEU A 98 1.51 15.44 -10.32
CA LEU A 98 0.08 15.08 -10.34
C LEU A 98 -0.22 13.61 -10.00
N GLY A 99 0.78 12.73 -10.11
CA GLY A 99 0.65 11.27 -9.95
C GLY A 99 1.62 10.55 -10.88
N PHE A 100 1.28 9.31 -11.24
CA PHE A 100 2.03 8.44 -12.16
C PHE A 100 1.08 7.56 -12.97
N GLY A 101 1.52 7.07 -14.14
CA GLY A 101 0.78 6.09 -14.94
C GLY A 101 0.56 4.79 -14.19
N GLY A 102 -0.64 4.20 -14.28
CA GLY A 102 -1.07 3.06 -13.47
C GLY A 102 -1.69 3.43 -12.11
N GLY A 103 -1.44 4.65 -11.60
CA GLY A 103 -1.86 5.06 -10.26
C GLY A 103 -3.37 5.10 -10.05
N LYS A 104 -3.89 4.15 -9.24
CA LYS A 104 -5.31 4.00 -8.86
C LYS A 104 -5.82 5.24 -8.12
N GLN A 105 -6.85 5.89 -8.68
CA GLN A 105 -7.48 7.12 -8.17
C GLN A 105 -8.81 6.88 -7.45
N ASN A 106 -9.59 5.89 -7.90
CA ASN A 106 -10.89 5.55 -7.34
C ASN A 106 -11.27 4.09 -7.67
N THR A 107 -12.17 3.49 -6.89
CA THR A 107 -12.75 2.17 -7.17
C THR A 107 -14.16 2.11 -6.62
N GLN A 108 -15.15 1.82 -7.46
CA GLN A 108 -16.57 1.83 -7.08
C GLN A 108 -17.33 0.68 -7.74
N THR A 109 -18.21 0.01 -7.00
CA THR A 109 -19.18 -0.94 -7.57
C THR A 109 -20.29 -0.15 -8.23
N LEU A 110 -20.54 -0.41 -9.51
CA LEU A 110 -21.60 0.21 -10.30
C LEU A 110 -22.60 -0.85 -10.78
N ARG A 111 -23.85 -0.44 -10.96
CA ARG A 111 -24.90 -1.31 -11.52
C ARG A 111 -25.73 -0.56 -12.57
N TRP A 112 -25.82 -1.13 -13.77
CA TRP A 112 -26.64 -0.59 -14.85
C TRP A 112 -28.10 -1.02 -14.65
N GLN A 113 -29.02 -0.08 -14.58
CA GLN A 113 -30.44 -0.32 -14.28
C GLN A 113 -31.34 0.35 -15.34
N LYS A 114 -32.01 -0.46 -16.16
CA LYS A 114 -33.01 0.01 -17.14
C LYS A 114 -34.27 0.48 -16.41
N LYS A 115 -34.66 1.75 -16.56
CA LYS A 115 -35.83 2.35 -15.90
C LYS A 115 -36.54 3.34 -16.83
N ASN A 116 -37.81 3.08 -17.12
CA ASN A 116 -38.64 3.91 -18.01
C ASN A 116 -38.02 4.04 -19.42
N LYS A 117 -37.61 5.25 -19.84
CA LYS A 117 -36.92 5.52 -21.13
C LYS A 117 -35.40 5.68 -20.96
N ASP A 118 -34.86 5.40 -19.77
CA ASP A 118 -33.48 5.69 -19.40
C ASP A 118 -32.76 4.44 -18.89
N VAL A 119 -31.43 4.47 -18.93
CA VAL A 119 -30.56 3.57 -18.17
C VAL A 119 -29.91 4.39 -17.07
N LEU A 120 -30.12 3.99 -15.82
CA LEU A 120 -29.50 4.58 -14.64
C LEU A 120 -28.20 3.83 -14.33
N LEU A 121 -27.15 4.56 -14.02
CA LEU A 121 -25.91 4.02 -13.47
C LEU A 121 -25.92 4.25 -11.96
N ARG A 122 -26.13 3.18 -11.19
CA ARG A 122 -26.18 3.19 -9.73
C ARG A 122 -24.78 3.00 -9.14
N VAL A 123 -24.51 3.60 -7.98
CA VAL A 123 -23.40 3.22 -7.11
C VAL A 123 -23.91 2.24 -6.07
N VAL A 124 -23.31 1.05 -6.00
CA VAL A 124 -23.66 0.00 -5.04
C VAL A 124 -22.64 -0.01 -3.91
N SER A 125 -23.11 -0.11 -2.67
CA SER A 125 -22.26 -0.29 -1.49
C SER A 125 -22.44 -1.69 -0.93
N HIS A 126 -21.32 -2.39 -0.71
CA HIS A 126 -21.27 -3.65 0.03
C HIS A 126 -20.68 -3.44 1.43
N GLN A 127 -20.64 -2.21 1.94
CA GLN A 127 -20.12 -1.89 3.28
C GLN A 127 -21.06 -2.29 4.41
N VAL A 128 -22.36 -2.41 4.11
CA VAL A 128 -23.42 -2.80 5.04
C VAL A 128 -24.21 -3.94 4.39
N VAL A 129 -24.38 -5.05 5.10
CA VAL A 129 -24.99 -6.28 4.56
C VAL A 129 -25.90 -6.97 5.57
N ALA A 130 -26.79 -7.81 5.06
CA ALA A 130 -27.46 -8.91 5.76
C ALA A 130 -27.77 -9.99 4.71
N ALA A 131 -28.09 -11.21 5.13
CA ALA A 131 -28.55 -12.23 4.20
C ALA A 131 -29.99 -11.94 3.74
N ASP A 132 -30.25 -12.00 2.43
CA ASP A 132 -31.55 -11.70 1.79
C ASP A 132 -32.73 -12.43 2.43
N SER A 133 -32.49 -13.64 2.95
CA SER A 133 -33.46 -14.51 3.63
C SER A 133 -33.88 -14.05 5.03
N LEU A 134 -33.26 -13.01 5.59
CA LEU A 134 -33.57 -12.46 6.91
C LEU A 134 -34.38 -11.17 6.78
N PRO A 135 -35.46 -10.94 7.57
CA PRO A 135 -36.27 -9.71 7.46
C PRO A 135 -35.51 -8.38 7.61
N VAL A 136 -34.32 -8.41 8.23
CA VAL A 136 -33.43 -7.24 8.38
C VAL A 136 -32.77 -6.81 7.06
N SER A 137 -32.75 -7.66 6.01
CA SER A 137 -32.30 -7.28 4.67
C SER A 137 -33.08 -6.07 4.13
N ILE A 138 -34.40 -6.04 4.35
CA ILE A 138 -35.29 -4.94 3.99
C ILE A 138 -34.86 -3.63 4.69
N ALA A 139 -34.43 -3.70 5.94
CA ALA A 139 -33.93 -2.53 6.68
C ALA A 139 -32.56 -2.07 6.16
N VAL A 140 -31.68 -3.01 5.80
CA VAL A 140 -30.39 -2.73 5.17
C VAL A 140 -30.58 -2.06 3.80
N GLU A 141 -31.41 -2.60 2.92
CA GLU A 141 -31.71 -2.03 1.60
C GLU A 141 -32.29 -0.60 1.70
N ASN A 142 -33.30 -0.40 2.54
CA ASN A 142 -33.91 0.92 2.74
C ASN A 142 -32.93 1.95 3.33
N SER A 143 -31.98 1.51 4.16
CA SER A 143 -30.94 2.39 4.73
C SER A 143 -29.79 2.67 3.77
N ASN A 144 -29.59 1.84 2.73
CA ASN A 144 -28.48 1.91 1.79
C ASN A 144 -28.97 2.19 0.35
N PHE A 145 -29.88 3.15 0.18
CA PHE A 145 -30.38 3.56 -1.14
C PHE A 145 -29.23 3.90 -2.11
N GLU A 146 -29.11 3.11 -3.18
CA GLU A 146 -28.07 3.26 -4.21
C GLU A 146 -28.17 4.61 -4.94
N PRO A 147 -27.19 5.52 -4.81
CA PRO A 147 -27.21 6.80 -5.50
C PRO A 147 -27.14 6.63 -7.03
N ILE A 148 -27.83 7.48 -7.78
CA ILE A 148 -27.68 7.58 -9.23
C ILE A 148 -26.42 8.39 -9.52
N LEU A 149 -25.39 7.76 -10.07
CA LEU A 149 -24.18 8.43 -10.56
C LEU A 149 -24.43 9.16 -11.88
N TYR A 150 -25.21 8.55 -12.78
CA TYR A 150 -25.55 9.10 -14.08
C TYR A 150 -26.86 8.53 -14.63
N SER A 151 -27.50 9.23 -15.57
CA SER A 151 -28.70 8.77 -16.28
C SER A 151 -28.51 8.94 -17.79
N PHE A 152 -28.80 7.89 -18.54
CA PHE A 152 -28.57 7.79 -19.98
C PHE A 152 -29.89 7.55 -20.74
N PRO A 153 -30.45 8.54 -21.45
CA PRO A 153 -31.67 8.34 -22.23
C PRO A 153 -31.44 7.36 -23.38
N ILE A 154 -32.25 6.31 -23.46
CA ILE A 154 -32.15 5.22 -24.45
C ILE A 154 -32.31 5.83 -25.86
N LYS A 155 -31.28 5.62 -26.69
CA LYS A 155 -31.23 6.18 -28.06
C LYS A 155 -31.92 5.25 -29.05
N ALA A 156 -31.66 3.95 -28.93
CA ALA A 156 -32.29 2.91 -29.74
C ALA A 156 -32.40 1.60 -28.94
N ILE A 157 -33.19 0.67 -29.46
CA ILE A 157 -33.20 -0.74 -29.04
C ILE A 157 -32.96 -1.57 -30.29
N LYS A 158 -31.94 -2.42 -30.27
CA LYS A 158 -31.73 -3.48 -31.27
C LYS A 158 -32.55 -4.69 -30.82
N LYS A 159 -33.42 -5.16 -31.71
CA LYS A 159 -34.17 -6.40 -31.53
C LYS A 159 -33.60 -7.43 -32.47
N ASP A 160 -32.84 -8.37 -31.94
CA ASP A 160 -32.52 -9.61 -32.63
C ASP A 160 -33.61 -10.66 -32.33
N SER A 161 -33.60 -11.71 -33.12
CA SER A 161 -34.31 -12.98 -32.91
C SER A 161 -33.95 -13.69 -31.60
N VAL A 162 -32.75 -13.46 -31.05
CA VAL A 162 -32.23 -14.13 -29.84
C VAL A 162 -32.08 -13.18 -28.64
N THR A 163 -31.68 -11.91 -28.86
CA THR A 163 -31.41 -10.94 -27.79
C THR A 163 -32.01 -9.55 -28.08
N ASN A 164 -32.38 -8.84 -27.01
CA ASN A 164 -32.64 -7.40 -27.08
C ASN A 164 -31.43 -6.66 -26.50
N ASN A 165 -30.90 -5.68 -27.23
CA ASN A 165 -29.80 -4.85 -26.76
C ASN A 165 -30.23 -3.37 -26.74
N THR A 166 -29.78 -2.64 -25.71
CA THR A 166 -30.19 -1.26 -25.41
C THR A 166 -29.05 -0.28 -25.70
N VAL A 167 -29.26 0.67 -26.60
CA VAL A 167 -28.22 1.60 -27.05
C VAL A 167 -28.32 2.94 -26.30
N ILE A 168 -27.21 3.35 -25.67
CA ILE A 168 -27.05 4.64 -24.97
C ILE A 168 -25.85 5.43 -25.50
N ASP A 169 -25.91 6.76 -25.43
CA ASP A 169 -24.81 7.68 -25.77
C ASP A 169 -24.02 7.99 -24.50
N VAL A 170 -22.74 7.60 -24.47
CA VAL A 170 -21.87 7.72 -23.27
C VAL A 170 -20.84 8.85 -23.38
N THR A 171 -20.83 9.58 -24.50
CA THR A 171 -19.86 10.66 -24.80
C THR A 171 -19.77 11.69 -23.65
N ASP A 172 -20.92 12.12 -23.13
CA ASP A 172 -21.02 13.12 -22.07
C ASP A 172 -20.54 12.63 -20.69
N PHE A 173 -20.57 11.33 -20.42
CA PHE A 173 -20.15 10.76 -19.13
C PHE A 173 -18.64 10.85 -18.95
N PHE A 174 -17.89 10.57 -20.03
CA PHE A 174 -16.43 10.66 -20.02
C PHE A 174 -15.92 12.08 -20.30
N THR A 175 -16.58 12.93 -21.09
CA THR A 175 -16.05 14.28 -21.37
C THR A 175 -16.39 15.34 -20.30
N LYS A 176 -17.44 15.14 -19.49
CA LYS A 176 -17.89 16.12 -18.48
C LYS A 176 -17.37 15.78 -17.06
N ASP A 177 -17.63 16.67 -16.11
CA ASP A 177 -17.14 16.60 -14.72
C ASP A 177 -17.89 15.57 -13.84
N VAL A 178 -17.97 14.32 -14.29
CA VAL A 178 -18.39 13.19 -13.47
C VAL A 178 -17.26 12.87 -12.49
N LYS A 179 -17.36 13.42 -11.27
CA LYS A 179 -16.28 13.37 -10.25
C LYS A 179 -15.80 11.97 -9.87
N ALA A 180 -16.66 10.96 -9.97
CA ALA A 180 -16.31 9.57 -9.65
C ALA A 180 -15.31 8.94 -10.65
N ILE A 181 -15.30 9.42 -11.90
CA ILE A 181 -14.40 8.97 -12.97
C ILE A 181 -13.54 10.15 -13.44
N GLY A 182 -12.84 10.75 -12.47
CA GLY A 182 -12.12 12.02 -12.62
C GLY A 182 -11.10 12.25 -11.51
N PHE A 183 -10.46 13.41 -11.54
CA PHE A 183 -9.41 13.76 -10.59
C PHE A 183 -9.95 13.86 -9.13
N PRO A 184 -9.36 13.15 -8.15
CA PRO A 184 -9.92 13.09 -6.79
C PRO A 184 -10.08 14.43 -6.09
N GLN A 185 -11.16 14.59 -5.31
CA GLN A 185 -11.51 15.85 -4.65
C GLN A 185 -10.40 16.40 -3.74
N ARG A 186 -9.62 15.54 -3.08
CA ARG A 186 -8.46 15.96 -2.25
C ARG A 186 -7.36 16.62 -3.08
N ALA A 187 -7.10 16.14 -4.29
CA ALA A 187 -6.14 16.73 -5.22
C ALA A 187 -6.71 18.00 -5.89
N ARG A 188 -7.99 18.00 -6.24
CA ARG A 188 -8.71 19.21 -6.71
C ARG A 188 -8.64 20.35 -5.70
N THR A 189 -8.84 20.07 -4.41
CA THR A 189 -8.69 21.07 -3.33
C THR A 189 -7.23 21.54 -3.19
N ARG A 190 -6.25 20.62 -3.17
CA ARG A 190 -4.81 20.97 -3.09
C ARG A 190 -4.39 21.93 -4.21
N TYR A 191 -4.80 21.64 -5.45
CA TYR A 191 -4.40 22.40 -6.64
C TYR A 191 -5.45 23.42 -7.10
N LYS A 192 -6.36 23.86 -6.21
CA LYS A 192 -7.36 24.92 -6.46
C LYS A 192 -8.12 24.76 -7.80
N VAL A 193 -8.56 23.53 -8.10
CA VAL A 193 -9.31 23.21 -9.32
C VAL A 193 -10.74 23.74 -9.23
N SER A 194 -11.17 24.52 -10.23
CA SER A 194 -12.53 25.05 -10.32
C SER A 194 -13.47 24.11 -11.08
N ARG A 195 -13.30 23.98 -12.40
CA ARG A 195 -14.16 23.19 -13.31
C ARG A 195 -13.35 22.42 -14.36
N VAL A 196 -13.97 21.39 -14.94
CA VAL A 196 -13.48 20.76 -16.18
C VAL A 196 -13.58 21.74 -17.36
N ASP A 197 -12.60 21.68 -18.25
CA ASP A 197 -12.61 22.34 -19.55
C ASP A 197 -13.05 21.35 -20.64
N ALA A 198 -14.32 21.43 -21.04
CA ALA A 198 -14.94 20.46 -21.92
C ALA A 198 -14.44 20.52 -23.38
N THR A 199 -13.84 21.63 -23.83
CA THR A 199 -13.24 21.71 -25.18
C THR A 199 -11.83 21.11 -25.24
N ARG A 200 -11.18 20.94 -24.08
CA ARG A 200 -9.89 20.26 -23.92
C ARG A 200 -10.03 18.91 -23.18
N SER A 201 -11.20 18.28 -23.27
CA SER A 201 -11.48 16.97 -22.68
C SER A 201 -12.23 16.07 -23.68
N TYR A 202 -11.68 14.89 -23.97
CA TYR A 202 -12.16 13.99 -25.03
C TYR A 202 -11.91 12.52 -24.68
N ILE A 203 -12.71 11.62 -25.28
CA ILE A 203 -12.42 10.19 -25.30
C ILE A 203 -11.35 9.94 -26.36
N ASP A 204 -10.24 9.31 -25.98
CA ASP A 204 -9.15 8.93 -26.87
C ASP A 204 -9.47 7.56 -27.50
N THR A 205 -9.64 6.55 -26.64
CA THR A 205 -9.98 5.18 -27.01
C THR A 205 -11.01 4.60 -26.05
N LEU A 206 -11.87 3.74 -26.59
CA LEU A 206 -12.87 3.00 -25.83
C LEU A 206 -12.92 1.57 -26.40
N ARG A 207 -12.54 0.59 -25.59
CA ARG A 207 -12.34 -0.82 -25.98
C ARG A 207 -13.23 -1.75 -25.17
N SER A 208 -13.71 -2.83 -25.78
CA SER A 208 -14.58 -3.82 -25.15
C SER A 208 -13.96 -5.21 -25.14
N TYR A 209 -13.52 -5.64 -23.97
CA TYR A 209 -12.99 -6.98 -23.74
C TYR A 209 -14.11 -7.91 -23.24
N PRO A 210 -13.95 -9.26 -23.30
CA PRO A 210 -14.98 -10.20 -22.89
C PRO A 210 -15.43 -10.08 -21.42
N GLN A 211 -14.62 -9.47 -20.55
CA GLN A 211 -14.89 -9.34 -19.12
C GLN A 211 -14.77 -7.91 -18.56
N ASN A 212 -14.26 -6.94 -19.32
CA ASN A 212 -14.24 -5.53 -18.93
C ASN A 212 -14.36 -4.59 -20.14
N ILE A 213 -14.66 -3.31 -19.87
CA ILE A 213 -14.61 -2.23 -20.87
C ILE A 213 -13.59 -1.21 -20.39
N GLU A 214 -12.63 -0.85 -21.24
CA GLU A 214 -11.60 0.15 -20.93
C GLU A 214 -11.85 1.45 -21.70
N THR A 215 -11.89 2.57 -20.97
CA THR A 215 -11.95 3.91 -21.58
C THR A 215 -10.72 4.71 -21.23
N ARG A 216 -9.93 5.11 -22.24
CA ARG A 216 -8.91 6.17 -22.11
C ARG A 216 -9.55 7.50 -22.50
N HIS A 217 -9.47 8.49 -21.62
CA HIS A 217 -10.02 9.83 -21.86
C HIS A 217 -9.15 10.91 -21.24
N VAL A 218 -8.96 12.02 -21.95
CA VAL A 218 -8.28 13.20 -21.44
C VAL A 218 -9.30 14.07 -20.72
N LYS A 219 -9.03 14.43 -19.46
CA LYS A 219 -9.75 15.46 -18.71
C LYS A 219 -8.81 16.62 -18.37
N THR A 220 -9.18 17.80 -18.85
CA THR A 220 -8.53 19.07 -18.49
C THR A 220 -9.36 19.81 -17.46
N TYR A 221 -8.69 20.39 -16.46
CA TYR A 221 -9.29 21.07 -15.31
C TYR A 221 -8.66 22.46 -15.17
N PHE A 222 -9.46 23.53 -15.11
CA PHE A 222 -8.95 24.87 -14.76
C PHE A 222 -8.45 24.90 -13.32
N SER A 223 -7.26 25.47 -13.10
CA SER A 223 -6.53 25.44 -11.82
C SER A 223 -5.71 26.71 -11.64
N SER A 224 -5.88 27.39 -10.49
CA SER A 224 -5.06 28.56 -10.12
C SER A 224 -3.80 28.21 -9.32
N ALA A 225 -3.53 26.91 -9.10
CA ALA A 225 -2.33 26.42 -8.44
C ALA A 225 -1.92 25.01 -8.94
N PRO A 226 -1.68 24.83 -10.26
CA PRO A 226 -1.22 23.54 -10.79
C PRO A 226 0.24 23.29 -10.32
N PRO A 227 0.62 22.01 -10.09
CA PRO A 227 1.95 21.69 -9.58
C PRO A 227 3.05 21.97 -10.62
N SER A 228 2.81 21.63 -11.89
CA SER A 228 3.65 21.90 -13.05
C SER A 228 2.94 22.83 -14.06
N ASN A 229 3.64 23.23 -15.13
CA ASN A 229 3.08 23.94 -16.30
C ASN A 229 2.19 25.15 -15.95
N ARG A 230 2.62 25.97 -14.97
CA ARG A 230 1.79 27.02 -14.34
C ARG A 230 1.27 28.08 -15.31
N SER A 231 1.98 28.35 -16.39
CA SER A 231 1.56 29.26 -17.48
C SER A 231 0.23 28.86 -18.14
N VAL A 232 -0.10 27.56 -18.15
CA VAL A 232 -1.32 27.03 -18.80
C VAL A 232 -2.57 27.18 -17.93
N GLN A 233 -2.42 27.46 -16.62
CA GLN A 233 -3.51 27.58 -15.64
C GLN A 233 -4.54 26.42 -15.65
N SER A 234 -4.08 25.22 -16.02
CA SER A 234 -4.90 24.02 -16.06
C SER A 234 -4.09 22.75 -15.81
N ILE A 235 -4.77 21.74 -15.28
CA ILE A 235 -4.27 20.38 -15.08
C ILE A 235 -4.91 19.50 -16.15
N SER A 236 -4.12 18.85 -17.00
CA SER A 236 -4.58 17.85 -17.97
C SER A 236 -4.08 16.48 -17.56
N LEU A 237 -5.00 15.51 -17.52
CA LEU A 237 -4.73 14.12 -17.18
C LEU A 237 -5.35 13.23 -18.25
N GLU A 238 -4.61 12.24 -18.72
CA GLU A 238 -5.21 11.08 -19.37
C GLU A 238 -5.59 10.09 -18.27
N LEU A 239 -6.85 9.68 -18.25
CA LEU A 239 -7.41 8.76 -17.26
C LEU A 239 -7.79 7.44 -17.95
N SER A 240 -7.53 6.35 -17.24
CA SER A 240 -8.06 5.02 -17.53
C SER A 240 -9.29 4.79 -16.67
N ASN A 241 -10.32 4.19 -17.26
CA ASN A 241 -11.53 3.78 -16.58
C ASN A 241 -11.90 2.37 -17.04
N SER A 242 -11.48 1.39 -16.24
CA SER A 242 -11.81 -0.02 -16.46
C SER A 242 -13.08 -0.39 -15.73
N MET A 243 -14.05 -0.95 -16.45
CA MET A 243 -15.31 -1.43 -15.90
C MET A 243 -15.37 -2.96 -15.99
N ILE A 244 -15.00 -3.62 -14.90
CA ILE A 244 -14.84 -5.08 -14.81
C ILE A 244 -16.17 -5.73 -14.44
N LEU A 245 -16.63 -6.77 -15.15
CA LEU A 245 -17.80 -7.55 -14.78
C LEU A 245 -17.52 -8.38 -13.51
N LEU A 246 -18.31 -8.18 -12.45
CA LEU A 246 -18.14 -8.99 -11.23
C LEU A 246 -18.65 -10.44 -11.44
N PRO A 247 -17.98 -11.45 -10.84
CA PRO A 247 -18.39 -12.85 -10.90
C PRO A 247 -19.88 -13.07 -10.58
N LYS A 248 -20.55 -13.96 -11.31
CA LYS A 248 -21.98 -14.27 -11.06
C LYS A 248 -22.18 -14.94 -9.69
N VAL A 249 -21.24 -15.78 -9.28
CA VAL A 249 -21.18 -16.42 -7.96
C VAL A 249 -19.90 -15.93 -7.27
N PRO A 250 -19.98 -15.12 -6.20
CA PRO A 250 -18.79 -14.67 -5.47
C PRO A 250 -18.00 -15.86 -4.89
N MET A 251 -16.67 -15.76 -4.82
CA MET A 251 -15.83 -16.79 -4.18
C MET A 251 -16.23 -17.04 -2.72
N LYS A 252 -16.02 -18.28 -2.24
CA LYS A 252 -16.04 -18.63 -0.81
C LYS A 252 -15.04 -17.75 -0.05
N ARG A 253 -15.57 -16.79 0.72
CA ARG A 253 -14.82 -15.96 1.67
C ARG A 253 -14.02 -16.84 2.63
N ARG A 254 -12.81 -16.40 3.01
CA ARG A 254 -12.10 -16.89 4.19
C ARG A 254 -12.03 -15.73 5.20
N TYR A 255 -12.35 -16.00 6.46
CA TYR A 255 -12.33 -14.97 7.50
C TYR A 255 -10.91 -14.51 7.81
N PHE A 256 -10.75 -13.22 8.09
CA PHE A 256 -9.48 -12.64 8.52
C PHE A 256 -9.18 -12.98 9.99
N ASP A 257 -7.91 -13.20 10.29
CA ASP A 257 -7.37 -13.29 11.64
C ASP A 257 -6.08 -12.47 11.73
N GLN A 258 -6.00 -11.57 12.70
CA GLN A 258 -4.87 -10.65 12.87
C GLN A 258 -3.53 -11.34 13.19
N ARG A 259 -3.54 -12.63 13.57
CA ARG A 259 -2.34 -13.43 13.82
C ARG A 259 -1.61 -13.84 12.53
N VAL A 260 -2.25 -13.70 11.36
CA VAL A 260 -1.63 -13.96 10.04
C VAL A 260 -1.75 -12.70 9.17
N GLY A 261 -0.64 -12.24 8.61
CA GLY A 261 -0.59 -11.05 7.77
C GLY A 261 -1.37 -11.26 6.48
N TRP A 262 -2.45 -10.50 6.28
CA TRP A 262 -3.25 -10.55 5.06
C TRP A 262 -3.94 -9.22 4.75
N PHE A 263 -4.02 -8.84 3.47
CA PHE A 263 -4.82 -7.71 3.00
C PHE A 263 -6.31 -8.06 3.10
N ALA A 264 -7.04 -7.40 3.99
CA ALA A 264 -8.38 -7.82 4.36
C ALA A 264 -9.42 -6.70 4.30
N ARG A 265 -10.68 -7.08 4.07
CA ARG A 265 -11.79 -6.16 3.81
C ARG A 265 -12.95 -6.45 4.76
N GLY A 266 -13.49 -5.38 5.36
CA GLY A 266 -14.59 -5.45 6.32
C GLY A 266 -15.94 -5.05 5.73
N GLN A 267 -17.01 -5.76 6.13
CA GLN A 267 -18.41 -5.39 5.94
C GLN A 267 -19.10 -5.34 7.29
N GLN A 268 -20.01 -4.38 7.51
CA GLN A 268 -20.86 -4.33 8.69
C GLN A 268 -22.09 -5.22 8.48
N ASP A 269 -22.18 -6.32 9.23
CA ASP A 269 -23.19 -7.36 9.07
C ASP A 269 -24.31 -7.23 10.12
N TYR A 270 -25.53 -6.99 9.62
CA TYR A 270 -26.78 -6.90 10.39
C TYR A 270 -27.56 -8.23 10.42
N GLY A 271 -27.14 -9.25 9.68
CA GLY A 271 -27.77 -10.57 9.65
C GLY A 271 -27.36 -11.51 10.77
N LEU A 272 -26.47 -11.08 11.66
CA LEU A 272 -25.97 -11.87 12.79
C LEU A 272 -26.93 -11.77 13.99
N ASN A 273 -27.11 -12.87 14.73
CA ASN A 273 -27.92 -12.95 15.96
C ASN A 273 -27.27 -12.23 17.18
N ASP A 274 -26.43 -11.24 16.94
CA ASP A 274 -25.70 -10.49 17.96
C ASP A 274 -26.48 -9.25 18.42
N GLN A 275 -26.37 -8.89 19.70
CA GLN A 275 -27.00 -7.68 20.27
C GLN A 275 -26.37 -6.36 19.77
N LYS A 276 -25.43 -6.42 18.83
CA LYS A 276 -24.83 -5.29 18.13
C LYS A 276 -24.32 -5.74 16.76
N THR A 277 -24.35 -4.83 15.80
CA THR A 277 -23.73 -5.05 14.50
C THR A 277 -22.23 -5.31 14.63
N LYS A 278 -21.70 -6.27 13.85
CA LYS A 278 -20.25 -6.57 13.82
C LYS A 278 -19.66 -6.25 12.45
N THR A 279 -18.39 -5.86 12.43
CA THR A 279 -17.60 -5.88 11.19
C THR A 279 -17.11 -7.30 10.94
N VAL A 280 -17.61 -7.93 9.88
CA VAL A 280 -17.12 -9.19 9.34
C VAL A 280 -15.99 -8.89 8.37
N THR A 281 -14.79 -9.37 8.68
CA THR A 281 -13.58 -9.13 7.86
C THR A 281 -13.11 -10.43 7.19
N TYR A 282 -12.76 -10.36 5.91
CA TYR A 282 -12.30 -11.49 5.08
C TYR A 282 -11.11 -11.11 4.19
N LEU A 283 -10.41 -12.14 3.71
CA LEU A 283 -9.18 -12.05 2.92
C LEU A 283 -9.42 -11.57 1.48
N ASP A 284 -8.57 -10.68 0.97
CA ASP A 284 -8.36 -10.51 -0.48
C ASP A 284 -7.44 -11.62 -0.99
N ARG A 285 -7.91 -12.53 -1.85
CA ARG A 285 -7.12 -13.66 -2.38
C ARG A 285 -7.62 -14.12 -3.75
N TRP A 286 -6.76 -14.78 -4.53
CA TRP A 286 -7.16 -15.43 -5.77
C TRP A 286 -8.08 -16.64 -5.53
N ARG A 287 -8.97 -16.94 -6.49
CA ARG A 287 -9.78 -18.17 -6.47
C ARG A 287 -8.93 -19.37 -6.93
N LEU A 288 -8.25 -20.01 -5.99
CA LEU A 288 -7.69 -21.35 -6.19
C LEU A 288 -8.67 -22.40 -5.68
N GLU A 289 -9.08 -23.29 -6.57
CA GLU A 289 -10.02 -24.39 -6.33
C GLU A 289 -9.42 -25.68 -6.94
N VAL A 290 -9.54 -26.81 -6.25
CA VAL A 290 -9.08 -28.13 -6.71
C VAL A 290 -9.99 -28.63 -7.84
N ARG A 291 -9.41 -29.30 -8.84
CA ARG A 291 -10.13 -29.96 -9.93
C ARG A 291 -10.95 -31.14 -9.39
N ASP A 292 -12.14 -31.36 -9.91
CA ASP A 292 -13.06 -32.32 -9.29
C ASP A 292 -12.54 -33.77 -9.42
N GLU A 293 -11.83 -34.03 -10.51
CA GLU A 293 -11.06 -35.25 -10.81
C GLU A 293 -9.81 -35.44 -9.94
N ASP A 294 -9.24 -34.36 -9.38
CA ASP A 294 -8.03 -34.40 -8.54
C ASP A 294 -8.33 -34.32 -7.04
N MET A 295 -9.61 -34.19 -6.64
CA MET A 295 -10.02 -34.05 -5.24
C MET A 295 -9.56 -35.22 -4.34
N ALA A 296 -9.48 -36.43 -4.89
CA ALA A 296 -8.97 -37.59 -4.16
C ALA A 296 -7.45 -37.48 -3.86
N LYS A 297 -6.66 -37.05 -4.85
CA LYS A 297 -5.21 -36.82 -4.75
C LYS A 297 -4.90 -35.73 -3.72
N PHE A 298 -5.61 -34.60 -3.81
CA PHE A 298 -5.49 -33.51 -2.84
C PHE A 298 -5.82 -33.97 -1.40
N LYS A 299 -6.88 -34.78 -1.23
CA LYS A 299 -7.23 -35.38 0.08
C LYS A 299 -6.21 -36.42 0.57
N ALA A 300 -5.39 -36.99 -0.32
CA ALA A 300 -4.25 -37.85 0.02
C ALA A 300 -2.94 -37.08 0.28
N GLY A 301 -2.92 -35.75 0.05
CA GLY A 301 -1.74 -34.90 0.22
C GLY A 301 -0.84 -34.76 -1.03
N GLU A 302 -1.27 -35.27 -2.18
CA GLU A 302 -0.57 -35.07 -3.46
C GLU A 302 -0.76 -33.63 -3.99
N LEU A 303 0.25 -33.13 -4.71
CA LEU A 303 0.21 -31.81 -5.35
C LEU A 303 -0.62 -31.83 -6.64
N VAL A 304 -1.69 -31.03 -6.66
CA VAL A 304 -2.65 -30.94 -7.78
C VAL A 304 -2.52 -29.61 -8.53
N VAL A 305 -2.95 -29.54 -9.79
CA VAL A 305 -3.01 -28.28 -10.53
C VAL A 305 -4.38 -27.63 -10.28
N PRO A 306 -4.48 -26.32 -9.97
CA PRO A 306 -5.78 -25.69 -9.72
C PRO A 306 -6.69 -25.65 -10.97
N LYS A 307 -7.99 -25.43 -10.75
CA LYS A 307 -9.00 -25.19 -11.80
C LYS A 307 -8.70 -23.95 -12.65
N LYS A 308 -8.11 -22.91 -12.06
CA LYS A 308 -7.57 -21.74 -12.73
C LYS A 308 -6.19 -21.43 -12.12
N GLN A 309 -5.18 -21.27 -12.96
CA GLN A 309 -3.84 -20.83 -12.56
C GLN A 309 -3.79 -19.31 -12.42
N ILE A 310 -2.89 -18.81 -11.58
CA ILE A 310 -2.51 -17.39 -11.54
C ILE A 310 -1.46 -17.19 -12.63
N VAL A 311 -1.77 -16.39 -13.65
CA VAL A 311 -0.90 -16.20 -14.82
C VAL A 311 -0.50 -14.73 -14.91
N TYR A 312 0.81 -14.48 -14.84
CA TYR A 312 1.38 -13.15 -15.06
C TYR A 312 2.02 -13.06 -16.44
N TYR A 313 1.70 -12.00 -17.17
CA TYR A 313 2.29 -11.66 -18.45
C TYR A 313 3.36 -10.58 -18.27
N ILE A 314 4.47 -10.71 -18.97
CA ILE A 314 5.51 -9.67 -19.04
C ILE A 314 5.16 -8.72 -20.19
N ASP A 315 5.04 -7.43 -19.87
CA ASP A 315 4.78 -6.35 -20.85
C ASP A 315 5.86 -6.35 -21.95
N PRO A 316 5.48 -6.32 -23.26
CA PRO A 316 6.44 -6.22 -24.36
C PRO A 316 7.41 -5.04 -24.28
N ALA A 317 7.07 -3.96 -23.58
CA ALA A 317 7.94 -2.82 -23.33
C ALA A 317 9.10 -3.12 -22.33
N THR A 318 9.05 -4.26 -21.63
CA THR A 318 10.10 -4.70 -20.71
C THR A 318 11.40 -5.03 -21.46
N PRO A 319 12.55 -4.43 -21.11
CA PRO A 319 13.85 -4.77 -21.70
C PRO A 319 14.16 -6.26 -21.60
N VAL A 320 14.66 -6.84 -22.69
CA VAL A 320 14.75 -8.29 -22.88
C VAL A 320 15.58 -8.98 -21.79
N GLN A 321 16.68 -8.36 -21.37
CA GLN A 321 17.57 -8.89 -20.33
C GLN A 321 16.89 -9.03 -18.95
N TRP A 322 15.90 -8.18 -18.64
CA TRP A 322 15.20 -8.20 -17.35
C TRP A 322 14.06 -9.21 -17.30
N ARG A 323 13.50 -9.61 -18.44
CA ARG A 323 12.30 -10.48 -18.51
C ARG A 323 12.51 -11.82 -17.80
N LYS A 324 13.69 -12.43 -17.94
CA LYS A 324 14.08 -13.68 -17.25
C LYS A 324 13.89 -13.54 -15.74
N TYR A 325 14.46 -12.50 -15.15
CA TYR A 325 14.50 -12.29 -13.71
C TYR A 325 13.13 -11.94 -13.12
N ILE A 326 12.32 -11.18 -13.86
CA ILE A 326 10.94 -10.85 -13.45
C ILE A 326 10.08 -12.12 -13.46
N LYS A 327 10.19 -12.98 -14.49
CA LYS A 327 9.52 -14.30 -14.53
C LYS A 327 9.92 -15.18 -13.35
N GLN A 328 11.23 -15.28 -13.07
CA GLN A 328 11.73 -16.02 -11.90
C GLN A 328 11.12 -15.49 -10.59
N GLY A 329 11.06 -14.17 -10.39
CA GLY A 329 10.47 -13.58 -9.18
C GLY A 329 8.99 -13.91 -8.98
N ILE A 330 8.22 -14.04 -10.08
CA ILE A 330 6.83 -14.52 -10.05
C ILE A 330 6.78 -16.00 -9.63
N GLU A 331 7.63 -16.83 -10.23
CA GLU A 331 7.62 -18.28 -10.07
C GLU A 331 8.28 -18.76 -8.76
N ASP A 332 9.06 -17.90 -8.09
CA ASP A 332 9.60 -18.13 -6.75
C ASP A 332 8.49 -18.40 -5.70
N TRP A 333 7.26 -17.94 -5.93
CA TRP A 333 6.11 -18.22 -5.06
C TRP A 333 5.53 -19.63 -5.22
N GLN A 334 5.96 -20.41 -6.21
CA GLN A 334 5.43 -21.74 -6.49
C GLN A 334 5.64 -22.70 -5.29
N VAL A 335 6.79 -22.62 -4.60
CA VAL A 335 7.06 -23.42 -3.39
C VAL A 335 6.13 -23.08 -2.20
N ALA A 336 5.54 -21.89 -2.17
CA ALA A 336 4.56 -21.51 -1.15
C ALA A 336 3.16 -22.06 -1.50
N PHE A 337 2.81 -22.15 -2.78
CA PHE A 337 1.59 -22.84 -3.23
C PHE A 337 1.67 -24.36 -3.07
N GLU A 338 2.86 -24.95 -3.16
CA GLU A 338 3.07 -26.37 -2.86
C GLU A 338 2.76 -26.69 -1.40
N ALA A 339 3.14 -25.79 -0.47
CA ALA A 339 2.73 -25.89 0.93
C ALA A 339 1.20 -25.75 1.12
N ALA A 340 0.48 -25.17 0.16
CA ALA A 340 -0.99 -25.12 0.09
C ALA A 340 -1.63 -26.30 -0.69
N GLY A 341 -0.82 -27.25 -1.18
CA GLY A 341 -1.26 -28.43 -1.93
C GLY A 341 -1.36 -28.26 -3.46
N PHE A 342 -0.86 -27.14 -4.01
CA PHE A 342 -0.95 -26.85 -5.45
C PHE A 342 0.41 -26.78 -6.15
N LYS A 343 0.56 -27.55 -7.23
CA LYS A 343 1.65 -27.36 -8.21
C LYS A 343 1.17 -26.53 -9.41
N GLU A 344 2.10 -25.85 -10.09
CA GLU A 344 1.80 -25.00 -11.26
C GLU A 344 0.69 -23.96 -10.96
N ALA A 345 0.66 -23.45 -9.73
CA ALA A 345 -0.38 -22.56 -9.23
C ALA A 345 -0.20 -21.12 -9.71
N ILE A 346 1.06 -20.69 -9.82
CA ILE A 346 1.49 -19.40 -10.35
C ILE A 346 2.54 -19.63 -11.45
N ILE A 347 2.36 -18.98 -12.61
CA ILE A 347 3.24 -19.10 -13.77
C ILE A 347 3.43 -17.75 -14.46
N ALA A 348 4.60 -17.55 -15.08
CA ALA A 348 4.94 -16.34 -15.81
C ALA A 348 5.08 -16.61 -17.33
N LYS A 349 4.63 -15.67 -18.16
CA LYS A 349 4.64 -15.77 -19.63
C LYS A 349 5.09 -14.46 -20.25
N ASP A 350 5.66 -14.49 -21.46
CA ASP A 350 5.65 -13.26 -22.28
C ASP A 350 4.19 -12.97 -22.68
N ALA A 351 3.87 -11.68 -22.87
CA ALA A 351 2.69 -11.31 -23.62
C ALA A 351 2.71 -11.95 -25.03
N PRO A 352 1.57 -12.48 -25.53
CA PRO A 352 1.46 -12.98 -26.90
C PRO A 352 1.91 -11.95 -27.94
N THR A 353 2.44 -12.43 -29.07
CA THR A 353 2.65 -11.56 -30.23
C THR A 353 1.31 -11.24 -30.91
N LYS A 354 1.29 -10.25 -31.80
CA LYS A 354 0.06 -9.87 -32.53
C LYS A 354 -0.41 -10.93 -33.52
N GLU A 355 0.46 -11.87 -33.85
CA GLU A 355 0.19 -13.04 -34.68
C GLU A 355 -0.40 -14.20 -33.86
N GLU A 356 -0.15 -14.23 -32.54
CA GLU A 356 -0.71 -15.21 -31.61
C GLU A 356 -2.06 -14.78 -31.03
N ASP A 357 -2.19 -13.53 -30.58
CA ASP A 357 -3.44 -12.89 -30.15
C ASP A 357 -3.42 -11.39 -30.49
N PRO A 358 -4.00 -10.95 -31.63
CA PRO A 358 -4.00 -9.54 -32.04
C PRO A 358 -4.81 -8.62 -31.11
N GLU A 359 -5.72 -9.18 -30.31
CA GLU A 359 -6.54 -8.45 -29.35
C GLU A 359 -5.95 -8.48 -27.93
N TRP A 360 -4.79 -9.13 -27.74
CA TRP A 360 -4.10 -9.11 -26.45
C TRP A 360 -3.75 -7.69 -26.04
N SER A 361 -4.12 -7.36 -24.82
CA SER A 361 -3.87 -6.07 -24.21
C SER A 361 -3.71 -6.25 -22.71
N PRO A 362 -2.76 -5.55 -22.07
CA PRO A 362 -2.69 -5.55 -20.61
C PRO A 362 -3.89 -4.82 -20.00
N GLU A 363 -4.76 -4.18 -20.79
CA GLU A 363 -6.01 -3.56 -20.35
C GLU A 363 -7.18 -4.55 -20.22
N ASP A 364 -7.03 -5.78 -20.71
CA ASP A 364 -8.02 -6.84 -20.52
C ASP A 364 -7.84 -7.49 -19.14
N VAL A 365 -8.90 -7.50 -18.33
CA VAL A 365 -8.90 -8.08 -16.97
C VAL A 365 -8.51 -9.56 -16.93
N ARG A 366 -8.58 -10.28 -18.07
CA ARG A 366 -8.11 -11.66 -18.20
C ARG A 366 -6.59 -11.80 -18.03
N PHE A 367 -5.80 -10.74 -18.23
CA PHE A 367 -4.34 -10.80 -18.31
C PHE A 367 -3.65 -9.92 -17.26
N SER A 368 -3.40 -10.49 -16.07
CA SER A 368 -2.59 -9.81 -15.04
C SER A 368 -1.15 -9.65 -15.54
N THR A 369 -0.59 -8.46 -15.39
CA THR A 369 0.60 -8.03 -16.15
C THR A 369 1.62 -7.29 -15.29
N VAL A 370 2.91 -7.58 -15.47
CA VAL A 370 4.00 -6.72 -15.00
C VAL A 370 4.25 -5.65 -16.05
N ARG A 371 3.76 -4.44 -15.82
CA ARG A 371 3.82 -3.28 -16.73
C ARG A 371 5.11 -2.51 -16.56
N TYR A 372 5.79 -2.21 -17.67
CA TYR A 372 7.06 -1.48 -17.63
C TYR A 372 6.86 0.02 -17.88
N LEU A 373 7.14 0.82 -16.86
CA LEU A 373 6.87 2.26 -16.83
C LEU A 373 8.16 3.07 -17.01
N ALA A 374 8.29 3.74 -18.15
CA ALA A 374 9.31 4.77 -18.39
C ALA A 374 9.04 5.99 -17.48
N SER A 375 9.61 5.96 -16.26
CA SER A 375 9.37 6.96 -15.23
C SER A 375 10.61 7.13 -14.34
N PRO A 376 11.01 8.39 -14.02
CA PRO A 376 12.13 8.67 -13.13
C PRO A 376 11.81 8.44 -11.65
N ILE A 377 10.59 8.03 -11.29
CA ILE A 377 10.23 7.66 -9.92
C ILE A 377 10.87 6.30 -9.62
N PRO A 378 11.79 6.20 -8.64
CA PRO A 378 12.40 4.93 -8.30
C PRO A 378 11.49 4.18 -7.33
N ASN A 379 10.72 3.21 -7.83
CA ASN A 379 9.82 2.40 -7.01
C ASN A 379 9.33 1.15 -7.77
N ALA A 380 8.60 0.26 -7.08
CA ALA A 380 7.64 -0.65 -7.70
C ALA A 380 6.30 -0.60 -6.94
N ASN A 381 5.27 -1.30 -7.40
CA ASN A 381 4.11 -1.70 -6.58
C ASN A 381 3.26 -2.76 -7.29
N GLY A 382 2.84 -3.80 -6.56
CA GLY A 382 1.87 -4.81 -6.96
C GLY A 382 0.46 -4.60 -6.40
N PRO A 383 -0.33 -3.62 -6.89
CA PRO A 383 -1.72 -3.46 -6.51
C PRO A 383 -2.61 -4.54 -7.12
N HIS A 384 -3.55 -5.05 -6.33
CA HIS A 384 -4.64 -5.92 -6.79
C HIS A 384 -5.99 -5.19 -6.90
N VAL A 385 -6.92 -5.82 -7.60
CA VAL A 385 -8.33 -5.42 -7.69
C VAL A 385 -9.22 -6.62 -7.36
N SER A 386 -9.97 -6.53 -6.24
CA SER A 386 -10.84 -7.61 -5.75
C SER A 386 -12.32 -7.28 -5.72
N ASP A 387 -13.15 -8.30 -5.96
CA ASP A 387 -14.60 -8.29 -5.78
C ASP A 387 -14.95 -7.92 -4.32
N PRO A 388 -15.62 -6.76 -4.10
CA PRO A 388 -15.93 -6.28 -2.76
C PRO A 388 -16.89 -7.20 -1.98
N ARG A 389 -17.53 -8.18 -2.62
CA ARG A 389 -18.48 -9.13 -1.99
C ARG A 389 -17.81 -10.40 -1.46
N SER A 390 -16.57 -10.69 -1.86
CA SER A 390 -15.91 -11.97 -1.58
C SER A 390 -14.43 -11.87 -1.21
N GLY A 391 -13.75 -10.80 -1.63
CA GLY A 391 -12.29 -10.71 -1.61
C GLY A 391 -11.62 -11.45 -2.78
N GLU A 392 -12.38 -11.94 -3.76
CA GLU A 392 -11.82 -12.58 -4.95
C GLU A 392 -10.99 -11.58 -5.76
N ILE A 393 -9.67 -11.79 -5.84
CA ILE A 393 -8.79 -11.01 -6.72
C ILE A 393 -9.12 -11.36 -8.18
N LEU A 394 -9.38 -10.31 -8.96
CA LEU A 394 -9.83 -10.40 -10.36
C LEU A 394 -8.66 -10.16 -11.32
N GLU A 395 -7.87 -9.11 -11.05
CA GLU A 395 -6.62 -8.76 -11.73
C GLU A 395 -5.57 -8.21 -10.76
N SER A 396 -4.31 -8.22 -11.21
CA SER A 396 -3.28 -7.33 -10.72
C SER A 396 -2.39 -6.80 -11.86
N ASP A 397 -2.17 -5.49 -11.84
CA ASP A 397 -1.15 -4.78 -12.64
C ASP A 397 0.05 -4.45 -11.75
N ILE A 398 1.16 -5.19 -11.84
CA ILE A 398 2.41 -4.79 -11.16
C ILE A 398 3.03 -3.63 -11.93
N ASN A 399 3.20 -2.47 -11.27
CA ASN A 399 3.77 -1.27 -11.85
C ASN A 399 5.29 -1.28 -11.63
N TRP A 400 6.05 -1.61 -12.68
CA TRP A 400 7.51 -1.66 -12.65
C TRP A 400 8.11 -0.37 -13.20
N TYR A 401 8.78 0.44 -12.37
CA TYR A 401 9.31 1.74 -12.80
C TYR A 401 10.77 1.57 -13.20
N HIS A 402 11.17 2.17 -14.33
CA HIS A 402 12.54 2.07 -14.84
C HIS A 402 13.61 2.37 -13.76
N ASN A 403 13.43 3.47 -13.01
CA ASN A 403 14.40 3.89 -11.99
C ASN A 403 14.37 3.06 -10.69
N VAL A 404 13.60 1.97 -10.58
CA VAL A 404 13.71 1.05 -9.42
C VAL A 404 15.14 0.50 -9.27
N MET A 405 15.84 0.34 -10.39
CA MET A 405 17.26 -0.07 -10.46
C MET A 405 18.18 0.90 -9.71
N THR A 406 17.87 2.20 -9.63
CA THR A 406 18.64 3.19 -8.86
C THR A 406 18.56 2.94 -7.36
N LEU A 407 17.39 2.53 -6.83
CA LEU A 407 17.30 2.15 -5.41
C LEU A 407 18.00 0.81 -5.16
N LEU A 408 17.83 -0.16 -6.06
CA LEU A 408 18.50 -1.46 -5.97
C LEU A 408 20.03 -1.32 -5.95
N HIS A 409 20.59 -0.51 -6.85
CA HIS A 409 22.00 -0.12 -6.85
C HIS A 409 22.41 0.47 -5.50
N ASN A 410 21.77 1.59 -5.10
CA ASN A 410 22.18 2.36 -3.92
C ASN A 410 22.07 1.55 -2.62
N TRP A 411 21.02 0.74 -2.47
CA TRP A 411 20.84 -0.15 -1.33
C TRP A 411 21.88 -1.28 -1.33
N PHE A 412 22.06 -2.00 -2.44
CA PHE A 412 22.96 -3.15 -2.51
C PHE A 412 24.43 -2.74 -2.36
N PHE A 413 24.84 -1.60 -2.93
CA PHE A 413 26.15 -0.99 -2.70
C PHE A 413 26.33 -0.68 -1.20
N ILE A 414 25.49 0.18 -0.61
CA ILE A 414 25.71 0.66 0.77
C ILE A 414 25.57 -0.46 1.81
N GLN A 415 24.74 -1.47 1.55
CA GLN A 415 24.53 -2.58 2.48
C GLN A 415 25.51 -3.75 2.26
N THR A 416 26.05 -3.98 1.04
CA THR A 416 26.89 -5.17 0.77
C THR A 416 28.31 -4.89 0.28
N ALA A 417 28.66 -3.69 -0.21
CA ALA A 417 29.98 -3.40 -0.81
C ALA A 417 31.19 -3.66 0.12
N ALA A 418 30.98 -3.76 1.43
CA ALA A 418 32.03 -4.19 2.36
C ALA A 418 32.49 -5.64 2.08
N ILE A 419 31.55 -6.58 1.92
CA ILE A 419 31.81 -8.00 1.65
C ILE A 419 31.86 -8.30 0.14
N ASN A 420 30.95 -7.71 -0.64
CA ASN A 420 30.76 -8.00 -2.06
C ASN A 420 31.60 -7.07 -2.97
N PRO A 421 32.50 -7.58 -3.82
CA PRO A 421 33.20 -6.80 -4.85
C PRO A 421 32.26 -6.24 -5.93
N ASP A 422 31.29 -7.02 -6.37
CA ASP A 422 30.40 -6.71 -7.51
C ASP A 422 29.50 -5.50 -7.23
N ALA A 423 29.30 -5.18 -5.95
CA ALA A 423 28.49 -4.06 -5.48
C ALA A 423 29.28 -2.73 -5.38
N ARG A 424 30.46 -2.62 -6.01
CA ARG A 424 31.39 -1.47 -5.90
C ARG A 424 31.52 -0.64 -7.18
N MET A 425 30.62 -0.81 -8.15
CA MET A 425 30.64 -0.14 -9.46
C MET A 425 29.37 0.70 -9.64
N ASN A 426 29.51 1.92 -10.19
CA ASN A 426 28.36 2.81 -10.51
C ASN A 426 27.30 2.15 -11.41
N ASN A 427 27.74 1.24 -12.28
CA ASN A 427 26.87 0.40 -13.09
C ASN A 427 27.17 -1.07 -12.75
N PHE A 428 26.16 -1.83 -12.33
CA PHE A 428 26.29 -3.26 -12.07
C PHE A 428 26.08 -4.06 -13.36
N ASP A 429 26.73 -5.23 -13.46
CA ASP A 429 26.49 -6.19 -14.54
C ASP A 429 25.03 -6.69 -14.55
N ASP A 430 24.53 -7.06 -15.73
CA ASP A 430 23.16 -7.57 -15.95
C ASP A 430 22.78 -8.77 -15.05
N GLU A 431 23.74 -9.60 -14.64
CA GLU A 431 23.47 -10.70 -13.69
C GLU A 431 23.32 -10.22 -12.25
N VAL A 432 24.09 -9.20 -11.83
CA VAL A 432 23.96 -8.60 -10.51
C VAL A 432 22.64 -7.84 -10.42
N MET A 433 22.39 -6.90 -11.34
CA MET A 433 21.14 -6.14 -11.38
C MET A 433 19.93 -7.08 -11.59
N GLY A 434 20.07 -8.10 -12.43
CA GLY A 434 19.06 -9.13 -12.64
C GLY A 434 18.63 -9.85 -11.35
N ARG A 435 19.56 -10.23 -10.47
CA ARG A 435 19.23 -10.82 -9.16
C ARG A 435 18.43 -9.85 -8.28
N LEU A 436 18.78 -8.56 -8.27
CA LEU A 436 18.04 -7.53 -7.51
C LEU A 436 16.63 -7.29 -8.09
N ILE A 437 16.49 -7.37 -9.41
CA ILE A 437 15.21 -7.32 -10.13
C ILE A 437 14.32 -8.53 -9.77
N ARG A 438 14.88 -9.75 -9.70
CA ARG A 438 14.16 -10.96 -9.26
C ARG A 438 13.61 -10.78 -7.84
N PHE A 439 14.44 -10.33 -6.90
CA PHE A 439 14.05 -10.08 -5.52
C PHE A 439 12.85 -9.12 -5.42
N VAL A 440 12.93 -7.93 -6.04
CA VAL A 440 11.81 -6.97 -6.00
C VAL A 440 10.58 -7.50 -6.74
N SER A 441 10.74 -8.21 -7.86
CA SER A 441 9.61 -8.84 -8.56
C SER A 441 8.90 -9.86 -7.69
N SER A 442 9.64 -10.63 -6.89
CA SER A 442 9.05 -11.59 -5.95
C SER A 442 8.36 -10.90 -4.77
N HIS A 443 8.96 -9.86 -4.18
CA HIS A 443 8.33 -9.05 -3.13
C HIS A 443 6.99 -8.46 -3.60
N GLU A 444 6.95 -7.86 -4.79
CA GLU A 444 5.73 -7.26 -5.33
C GLU A 444 4.66 -8.30 -5.68
N VAL A 445 5.05 -9.51 -6.11
CA VAL A 445 4.11 -10.61 -6.32
C VAL A 445 3.48 -11.08 -5.00
N GLY A 446 4.19 -11.05 -3.87
CA GLY A 446 3.59 -11.36 -2.58
C GLY A 446 2.42 -10.43 -2.23
N HIS A 447 2.50 -9.14 -2.59
CA HIS A 447 1.37 -8.22 -2.48
C HIS A 447 0.18 -8.60 -3.37
N THR A 448 0.44 -8.99 -4.62
CA THR A 448 -0.63 -9.43 -5.55
C THR A 448 -1.29 -10.75 -5.13
N LEU A 449 -0.61 -11.55 -4.31
CA LEU A 449 -1.16 -12.75 -3.67
C LEU A 449 -1.97 -12.46 -2.40
N GLY A 450 -2.01 -11.21 -1.94
CA GLY A 450 -2.79 -10.77 -0.77
C GLY A 450 -1.97 -10.55 0.51
N LEU A 451 -0.64 -10.64 0.46
CA LEU A 451 0.21 -10.48 1.65
C LEU A 451 0.61 -9.00 1.86
N PRO A 452 0.38 -8.42 3.06
CA PRO A 452 0.99 -7.15 3.46
C PRO A 452 2.46 -7.37 3.83
N HIS A 453 3.19 -6.29 4.05
CA HIS A 453 4.52 -6.39 4.67
C HIS A 453 4.44 -7.05 6.05
N ASN A 454 5.34 -8.00 6.32
CA ASN A 454 5.57 -8.54 7.65
C ASN A 454 6.86 -7.93 8.21
N MET A 455 6.77 -6.79 8.88
CA MET A 455 7.94 -6.04 9.39
C MET A 455 8.54 -6.65 10.67
N GLY A 456 7.97 -7.75 11.19
CA GLY A 456 8.41 -8.42 12.41
C GLY A 456 8.94 -9.83 12.17
N SER A 457 9.41 -10.10 10.95
CA SER A 457 9.96 -11.40 10.52
C SER A 457 11.47 -11.45 10.79
N SER A 458 12.18 -10.38 10.44
CA SER A 458 13.64 -10.19 10.54
C SER A 458 14.22 -10.61 11.91
N ILE A 459 13.48 -10.34 12.98
CA ILE A 459 13.88 -10.58 14.37
C ILE A 459 13.87 -12.07 14.77
N ALA A 460 13.30 -12.95 13.96
CA ALA A 460 13.25 -14.39 14.25
C ALA A 460 14.61 -15.09 14.11
N TYR A 461 15.55 -14.50 13.36
CA TYR A 461 16.89 -15.08 13.13
C TYR A 461 17.93 -14.39 14.02
N PRO A 462 18.76 -15.12 14.78
CA PRO A 462 19.82 -14.51 15.58
C PRO A 462 20.84 -13.74 14.73
N VAL A 463 21.30 -12.57 15.19
CA VAL A 463 22.22 -11.69 14.41
C VAL A 463 23.49 -12.42 13.96
N GLU A 464 24.09 -13.24 14.82
CA GLU A 464 25.30 -13.99 14.46
C GLU A 464 25.03 -15.17 13.49
N LYS A 465 23.76 -15.62 13.35
CA LYS A 465 23.37 -16.62 12.34
C LYS A 465 23.20 -16.02 10.95
N LEU A 466 22.97 -14.72 10.84
CA LEU A 466 23.02 -13.99 9.55
C LEU A 466 24.46 -13.84 9.00
N ARG A 467 25.47 -14.34 9.74
CA ARG A 467 26.88 -14.42 9.35
C ARG A 467 27.35 -15.86 9.05
N ASP A 468 26.42 -16.82 9.02
CA ASP A 468 26.70 -18.25 8.79
C ASP A 468 26.29 -18.62 7.34
N PRO A 469 27.25 -19.02 6.47
CA PRO A 469 26.97 -19.42 5.09
C PRO A 469 25.99 -20.58 4.94
N ALA A 470 26.00 -21.56 5.86
CA ALA A 470 25.10 -22.70 5.77
C ALA A 470 23.68 -22.27 6.16
N PHE A 471 23.53 -21.55 7.26
CA PHE A 471 22.23 -21.03 7.70
C PHE A 471 21.59 -20.09 6.67
N THR A 472 22.34 -19.10 6.20
CA THR A 472 21.80 -18.09 5.27
C THR A 472 21.41 -18.68 3.90
N LYS A 473 22.03 -19.78 3.47
CA LYS A 473 21.65 -20.52 2.24
C LYS A 473 20.44 -21.44 2.41
N GLU A 474 20.11 -21.86 3.63
CA GLU A 474 18.91 -22.66 3.90
C GLU A 474 17.69 -21.78 4.24
N PHE A 475 17.91 -20.64 4.91
CA PHE A 475 16.86 -19.83 5.54
C PHE A 475 16.72 -18.40 5.01
N GLY A 476 17.64 -17.93 4.15
CA GLY A 476 17.70 -16.53 3.69
C GLY A 476 18.12 -15.56 4.81
N THR A 477 17.80 -14.28 4.65
CA THR A 477 18.06 -13.24 5.67
C THR A 477 16.87 -12.97 6.61
N ALA A 478 15.67 -13.43 6.28
CA ALA A 478 14.47 -13.33 7.10
C ALA A 478 13.47 -14.47 6.76
N PRO A 479 12.55 -14.85 7.67
CA PRO A 479 11.52 -15.87 7.40
C PRO A 479 10.50 -15.52 6.31
N SER A 480 10.44 -14.26 5.88
CA SER A 480 9.49 -13.74 4.90
C SER A 480 10.18 -12.78 3.95
N ILE A 481 9.99 -12.95 2.64
CA ILE A 481 10.39 -11.96 1.64
C ILE A 481 9.55 -10.68 1.76
N MET A 482 8.40 -10.72 2.44
CA MET A 482 7.52 -9.57 2.69
C MET A 482 8.01 -8.66 3.83
N ASP A 483 9.11 -9.00 4.49
CA ASP A 483 9.81 -8.06 5.36
C ASP A 483 10.59 -7.02 4.52
N TYR A 484 10.97 -5.91 5.14
CA TYR A 484 11.86 -4.90 4.57
C TYR A 484 13.35 -5.21 4.86
N ALA A 485 13.66 -6.44 5.26
CA ALA A 485 14.97 -7.06 5.50
C ALA A 485 15.88 -7.21 4.24
N ARG A 486 15.94 -6.16 3.40
CA ARG A 486 16.38 -6.17 1.99
C ARG A 486 17.74 -6.84 1.74
N PHE A 487 18.82 -6.31 2.32
CA PHE A 487 20.14 -6.88 2.14
C PHE A 487 20.92 -7.07 3.45
N ASN A 488 21.74 -8.11 3.48
CA ASN A 488 22.50 -8.55 4.66
C ASN A 488 23.63 -7.59 5.04
N TYR A 489 23.29 -6.43 5.62
CA TYR A 489 24.27 -5.43 6.07
C TYR A 489 25.11 -5.88 7.29
N ILE A 490 24.76 -7.01 7.90
CA ILE A 490 25.49 -7.63 9.02
C ILE A 490 26.71 -8.40 8.50
N ALA A 491 26.61 -9.02 7.32
CA ALA A 491 27.67 -9.81 6.70
C ALA A 491 29.01 -9.07 6.64
N GLN A 492 30.09 -9.76 7.02
CA GLN A 492 31.45 -9.23 7.09
C GLN A 492 32.36 -9.89 6.05
N PRO A 493 33.44 -9.22 5.56
CA PRO A 493 34.45 -9.81 4.69
C PRO A 493 35.01 -11.16 5.18
N GLU A 494 35.08 -11.33 6.50
CA GLU A 494 35.52 -12.58 7.15
C GLU A 494 34.48 -13.72 7.16
N ASP A 495 33.24 -13.49 6.73
CA ASP A 495 32.13 -14.47 6.82
C ASP A 495 31.97 -15.35 5.56
N GLY A 496 32.60 -14.96 4.44
CA GLY A 496 32.57 -15.72 3.18
C GLY A 496 31.24 -15.62 2.42
N ASP A 497 30.87 -16.72 1.76
CA ASP A 497 29.72 -16.78 0.83
C ASP A 497 28.38 -16.99 1.57
N VAL A 498 27.95 -15.95 2.29
CA VAL A 498 26.63 -15.84 2.95
C VAL A 498 25.57 -15.31 1.98
N ALA A 499 24.30 -15.71 2.16
CA ALA A 499 23.21 -15.12 1.39
C ALA A 499 23.01 -13.64 1.75
N LEU A 500 22.85 -12.81 0.72
CA LEU A 500 22.80 -11.35 0.86
C LEU A 500 21.38 -10.76 0.81
N MET A 501 20.34 -11.56 0.60
CA MET A 501 18.93 -11.11 0.47
C MET A 501 17.95 -12.22 0.95
N PRO A 502 16.68 -11.89 1.27
CA PRO A 502 15.68 -12.89 1.65
C PRO A 502 15.03 -13.54 0.42
N GLU A 503 14.48 -14.74 0.61
CA GLU A 503 13.73 -15.51 -0.39
C GLU A 503 12.34 -15.86 0.16
N VAL A 504 11.50 -16.54 -0.63
CA VAL A 504 10.16 -17.01 -0.22
C VAL A 504 10.29 -18.03 0.93
N GLY A 505 10.14 -17.54 2.16
CA GLY A 505 10.62 -18.19 3.37
C GLY A 505 9.57 -19.03 4.11
N PRO A 506 9.91 -19.56 5.30
CA PRO A 506 8.99 -20.35 6.13
C PRO A 506 7.67 -19.65 6.45
N TYR A 507 7.69 -18.33 6.70
CA TYR A 507 6.48 -17.54 6.97
C TYR A 507 5.61 -17.40 5.71
N ASP A 508 6.23 -17.22 4.54
CA ASP A 508 5.51 -17.07 3.27
C ASP A 508 4.80 -18.37 2.89
N LYS A 509 5.52 -19.50 3.03
CA LYS A 509 4.97 -20.85 2.86
C LYS A 509 3.82 -21.14 3.84
N TYR A 510 3.95 -20.72 5.10
CA TYR A 510 2.90 -20.85 6.11
C TYR A 510 1.68 -19.96 5.82
N SER A 511 1.88 -18.68 5.51
CA SER A 511 0.78 -17.74 5.26
C SER A 511 0.02 -18.10 3.97
N ILE A 512 0.71 -18.41 2.87
CA ILE A 512 0.08 -18.89 1.63
C ILE A 512 -0.72 -20.18 1.89
N LYS A 513 -0.18 -21.16 2.64
CA LYS A 513 -0.95 -22.33 3.10
C LYS A 513 -2.23 -21.90 3.85
N TRP A 514 -2.11 -21.03 4.84
CA TRP A 514 -3.25 -20.57 5.65
C TRP A 514 -4.32 -19.84 4.82
N GLY A 515 -3.92 -18.99 3.87
CA GLY A 515 -4.83 -18.21 3.02
C GLY A 515 -5.42 -18.97 1.84
N TYR A 516 -4.66 -19.89 1.23
CA TYR A 516 -5.04 -20.57 -0.01
C TYR A 516 -5.46 -22.03 0.15
N MET A 517 -4.89 -22.80 1.08
CA MET A 517 -5.15 -24.26 1.18
C MET A 517 -6.66 -24.51 1.34
N PRO A 518 -7.30 -25.21 0.38
CA PRO A 518 -8.71 -25.54 0.48
C PRO A 518 -8.98 -26.48 1.66
N ILE A 519 -10.05 -26.21 2.40
CA ILE A 519 -10.58 -27.14 3.40
C ILE A 519 -11.88 -27.71 2.81
N PRO A 520 -11.88 -28.95 2.29
CA PRO A 520 -13.06 -29.58 1.71
C PRO A 520 -14.19 -29.71 2.73
N ASP A 521 -15.43 -29.80 2.24
CA ASP A 521 -16.61 -30.20 3.02
C ASP A 521 -16.89 -29.30 4.25
N LYS A 522 -16.48 -28.02 4.15
CA LYS A 522 -16.63 -26.97 5.18
C LYS A 522 -17.11 -25.64 4.58
N THR A 523 -18.10 -25.02 5.21
CA THR A 523 -18.48 -23.62 4.97
C THR A 523 -17.41 -22.65 5.48
N ALA A 524 -17.48 -21.38 5.06
CA ALA A 524 -16.54 -20.34 5.50
C ALA A 524 -16.49 -20.14 7.03
N ILE A 525 -17.60 -20.42 7.74
CA ILE A 525 -17.67 -20.30 9.20
C ILE A 525 -16.99 -21.52 9.88
N GLU A 526 -17.23 -22.73 9.36
CA GLU A 526 -16.63 -23.95 9.93
C GLU A 526 -15.11 -24.02 9.73
N GLU A 527 -14.58 -23.45 8.63
CA GLU A 527 -13.12 -23.38 8.40
C GLU A 527 -12.36 -22.75 9.58
N LYS A 528 -13.00 -21.82 10.32
CA LYS A 528 -12.35 -21.05 11.38
C LYS A 528 -11.69 -21.91 12.45
N LYS A 529 -12.25 -23.07 12.81
CA LYS A 529 -11.63 -23.96 13.81
C LYS A 529 -10.33 -24.58 13.29
N THR A 530 -10.30 -24.97 12.02
CA THR A 530 -9.08 -25.49 11.37
C THR A 530 -8.03 -24.39 11.21
N LEU A 531 -8.44 -23.20 10.74
CA LEU A 531 -7.55 -22.04 10.57
C LEU A 531 -6.95 -21.56 11.89
N ASP A 532 -7.71 -21.61 12.99
CA ASP A 532 -7.20 -21.34 14.34
C ASP A 532 -6.22 -22.42 14.82
N SER A 533 -6.50 -23.71 14.55
CA SER A 533 -5.58 -24.78 14.91
C SER A 533 -4.22 -24.70 14.18
N TRP A 534 -4.21 -24.24 12.92
CA TRP A 534 -2.96 -24.00 12.17
C TRP A 534 -2.16 -22.80 12.71
N ILE A 535 -2.83 -21.80 13.29
CA ILE A 535 -2.17 -20.69 13.99
C ILE A 535 -1.61 -21.17 15.34
N LEU A 536 -2.38 -22.00 16.07
CA LEU A 536 -1.96 -22.57 17.35
C LEU A 536 -0.78 -23.54 17.22
N GLU A 537 -0.68 -24.29 16.12
CA GLU A 537 0.47 -25.14 15.78
C GLU A 537 1.79 -24.36 15.76
N LYS A 538 1.74 -23.06 15.41
CA LYS A 538 2.89 -22.15 15.30
C LYS A 538 2.95 -21.08 16.38
N ALA A 539 2.10 -21.14 17.40
CA ALA A 539 2.00 -20.08 18.41
C ALA A 539 3.24 -20.06 19.32
N GLY A 540 3.88 -18.88 19.41
CA GLY A 540 5.08 -18.66 20.22
C GLY A 540 6.40 -18.78 19.46
N ASP A 541 6.40 -19.39 18.27
CA ASP A 541 7.56 -19.43 17.39
C ASP A 541 7.71 -18.09 16.64
N PRO A 542 8.85 -17.37 16.78
CA PRO A 542 9.04 -16.09 16.11
C PRO A 542 9.11 -16.22 14.57
N VAL A 543 9.49 -17.39 14.03
CA VAL A 543 9.55 -17.64 12.57
C VAL A 543 8.19 -17.49 11.90
N TYR A 544 7.10 -17.69 12.65
CA TYR A 544 5.72 -17.60 12.18
C TYR A 544 4.97 -16.35 12.68
N ARG A 545 5.68 -15.39 13.30
CA ARG A 545 5.09 -14.16 13.83
C ARG A 545 4.75 -13.17 12.70
N PHE A 546 3.58 -12.53 12.80
CA PHE A 546 3.24 -11.34 12.03
C PHE A 546 3.50 -10.06 12.84
N GLY A 547 4.34 -9.17 12.31
CA GLY A 547 4.53 -7.79 12.77
C GLY A 547 3.99 -6.79 11.75
N ARG A 548 3.08 -5.90 12.17
CA ARG A 548 2.46 -4.92 11.27
C ARG A 548 3.42 -3.79 10.88
N GLN A 549 3.21 -3.21 9.70
CA GLN A 549 3.85 -1.95 9.32
C GLN A 549 3.38 -0.79 10.24
N GLN A 550 4.34 0.04 10.68
CA GLN A 550 4.12 1.15 11.62
C GLN A 550 4.47 2.51 11.01
N PHE A 551 3.81 3.58 11.45
CA PHE A 551 4.13 4.97 11.09
C PHE A 551 4.60 5.74 12.33
N GLY A 552 5.86 5.50 12.69
CA GLY A 552 6.43 5.80 14.00
C GLY A 552 6.53 4.53 14.82
N VAL A 553 7.75 4.15 15.20
CA VAL A 553 8.04 2.86 15.87
C VAL A 553 7.58 2.91 17.32
N VAL A 554 6.68 2.00 17.68
CA VAL A 554 6.34 1.64 19.06
C VAL A 554 6.81 0.21 19.33
N ASP A 555 6.46 -0.72 18.44
CA ASP A 555 7.04 -2.06 18.46
C ASP A 555 8.45 -2.05 17.85
N HIS A 556 9.44 -2.14 18.73
CA HIS A 556 10.87 -2.20 18.41
C HIS A 556 11.32 -3.51 17.74
N THR A 557 10.41 -4.47 17.61
CA THR A 557 10.58 -5.79 16.98
C THR A 557 9.76 -5.94 15.70
N SER A 558 9.31 -4.82 15.13
CA SER A 558 8.47 -4.75 13.94
C SER A 558 8.80 -3.51 13.09
N GLN A 559 10.08 -3.32 12.74
CA GLN A 559 10.60 -2.09 12.11
C GLN A 559 10.90 -2.29 10.61
N THR A 560 11.02 -1.19 9.88
CA THR A 560 11.49 -1.27 8.48
C THR A 560 13.01 -1.37 8.42
N GLU A 561 13.52 -2.30 7.61
CA GLU A 561 14.94 -2.39 7.23
C GLU A 561 15.89 -2.82 8.35
N ASP A 562 15.37 -3.41 9.44
CA ASP A 562 16.21 -4.06 10.44
C ASP A 562 16.54 -5.52 10.04
N LEU A 563 17.48 -6.11 10.78
CA LEU A 563 17.88 -7.51 10.65
C LEU A 563 18.22 -8.07 12.03
N GLY A 564 17.65 -9.23 12.34
CA GLY A 564 18.01 -10.07 13.48
C GLY A 564 17.52 -9.61 14.85
N ASP A 565 17.77 -10.46 15.84
CA ASP A 565 17.25 -10.39 17.21
C ASP A 565 17.75 -9.23 18.09
N ASP A 566 18.85 -8.57 17.70
CA ASP A 566 19.43 -7.45 18.45
C ASP A 566 19.84 -6.28 17.52
N SER A 567 19.01 -5.22 17.54
CA SER A 567 19.19 -4.03 16.70
C SER A 567 20.52 -3.31 16.94
N MET A 568 21.10 -3.38 18.15
CA MET A 568 22.39 -2.76 18.46
C MET A 568 23.50 -3.59 17.82
N ARG A 569 23.49 -4.91 18.02
CA ARG A 569 24.50 -5.82 17.45
C ARG A 569 24.50 -5.81 15.93
N ALA A 570 23.33 -5.85 15.31
CA ALA A 570 23.20 -5.70 13.86
C ALA A 570 23.77 -4.36 13.37
N SER A 571 23.49 -3.27 14.10
CA SER A 571 24.00 -1.95 13.78
C SER A 571 25.51 -1.79 14.01
N GLU A 572 26.12 -2.50 14.97
CA GLU A 572 27.59 -2.55 15.13
C GLU A 572 28.26 -3.09 13.87
N TYR A 573 27.76 -4.21 13.34
CA TYR A 573 28.24 -4.82 12.11
C TYR A 573 28.00 -3.93 10.88
N GLY A 574 26.80 -3.33 10.78
CA GLY A 574 26.48 -2.34 9.76
C GLY A 574 27.43 -1.14 9.77
N ILE A 575 27.73 -0.57 10.95
CA ILE A 575 28.67 0.54 11.11
C ILE A 575 30.11 0.13 10.79
N LYS A 576 30.53 -1.08 11.19
CA LYS A 576 31.84 -1.66 10.82
C LYS A 576 31.98 -1.80 9.30
N ASN A 577 30.89 -2.08 8.59
CA ASN A 577 30.83 -2.05 7.13
C ASN A 577 30.88 -0.63 6.55
N LEU A 578 30.07 0.31 7.04
CA LEU A 578 30.12 1.71 6.57
C LEU A 578 31.51 2.34 6.76
N LYS A 579 32.21 2.04 7.86
CA LYS A 579 33.60 2.46 8.14
C LYS A 579 34.62 1.94 7.11
N ARG A 580 34.37 0.79 6.46
CA ARG A 580 35.18 0.28 5.33
C ARG A 580 34.82 0.98 4.02
N ILE A 581 33.57 1.38 3.85
CA ILE A 581 33.04 1.98 2.60
C ILE A 581 33.48 3.44 2.44
N VAL A 582 33.35 4.29 3.48
CA VAL A 582 33.65 5.74 3.40
C VAL A 582 34.96 6.08 2.67
N PRO A 583 36.15 5.59 3.09
CA PRO A 583 37.41 5.98 2.45
C PRO A 583 37.58 5.45 1.01
N ASN A 584 36.71 4.54 0.57
CA ASN A 584 36.71 4.00 -0.78
C ASN A 584 35.66 4.64 -1.72
N LEU A 585 34.69 5.40 -1.19
CA LEU A 585 33.61 5.99 -2.00
C LEU A 585 34.17 6.78 -3.20
N GLY A 586 35.10 7.71 -2.95
CA GLY A 586 35.72 8.51 -4.01
C GLY A 586 36.61 7.76 -5.02
N LYS A 587 36.78 6.43 -4.86
CA LYS A 587 37.38 5.52 -5.84
C LYS A 587 36.31 4.66 -6.54
N TRP A 588 35.29 4.20 -5.81
CA TRP A 588 34.24 3.32 -6.32
C TRP A 588 33.16 4.07 -7.11
N THR A 589 32.96 5.37 -6.84
CA THR A 589 31.97 6.20 -7.53
C THR A 589 32.57 7.22 -8.50
N GLY A 590 33.89 7.22 -8.71
CA GLY A 590 34.58 8.18 -9.57
C GLY A 590 34.76 7.65 -10.99
N GLU A 591 34.45 8.48 -11.98
CA GLU A 591 34.60 8.19 -13.41
C GLU A 591 35.41 9.31 -14.09
N GLU A 592 36.23 8.98 -15.09
CA GLU A 592 37.18 9.94 -15.66
C GLU A 592 36.51 10.92 -16.62
N GLY A 593 36.55 12.21 -16.27
CA GLY A 593 35.91 13.30 -17.01
C GLY A 593 34.60 13.79 -16.40
N GLU A 594 33.99 13.00 -15.50
CA GLU A 594 32.75 13.33 -14.81
C GLU A 594 32.96 14.17 -13.53
N ASN A 595 31.85 14.64 -12.95
CA ASN A 595 31.83 15.45 -11.73
C ASN A 595 31.77 14.59 -10.45
N PHE A 596 31.44 15.20 -9.31
CA PHE A 596 31.35 14.51 -8.00
C PHE A 596 29.91 14.26 -7.53
N ASP A 597 28.90 14.34 -8.40
CA ASP A 597 27.49 14.22 -8.02
C ASP A 597 27.17 12.80 -7.49
N GLU A 598 27.74 11.74 -8.09
CA GLU A 598 27.61 10.37 -7.57
C GLU A 598 28.34 10.16 -6.23
N LEU A 599 29.45 10.88 -6.00
CA LEU A 599 30.14 10.87 -4.70
C LEU A 599 29.30 11.57 -3.62
N GLU A 600 28.66 12.70 -3.92
CA GLU A 600 27.70 13.32 -2.98
C GLU A 600 26.50 12.41 -2.76
N GLY A 601 25.93 11.87 -3.84
CA GLY A 601 24.77 10.98 -3.80
C GLY A 601 25.01 9.77 -2.90
N MET A 602 26.08 9.02 -3.14
CA MET A 602 26.40 7.80 -2.40
C MET A 602 26.91 8.07 -0.99
N TYR A 603 27.62 9.17 -0.74
CA TYR A 603 27.89 9.61 0.63
C TYR A 603 26.58 9.98 1.37
N GLY A 604 25.61 10.59 0.67
CA GLY A 604 24.25 10.82 1.16
C GLY A 604 23.49 9.53 1.51
N GLN A 605 23.60 8.48 0.67
CA GLN A 605 23.01 7.17 0.96
C GLN A 605 23.67 6.49 2.17
N LEU A 606 25.00 6.58 2.30
CA LEU A 606 25.74 6.06 3.46
C LEU A 606 25.31 6.75 4.76
N VAL A 607 25.20 8.08 4.73
CA VAL A 607 24.65 8.88 5.83
C VAL A 607 23.20 8.49 6.14
N GLY A 608 22.38 8.23 5.12
CA GLY A 608 21.01 7.71 5.25
C GLY A 608 20.95 6.37 5.98
N GLN A 609 21.79 5.40 5.59
CA GLN A 609 21.90 4.09 6.23
C GLN A 609 22.38 4.19 7.68
N PHE A 610 23.33 5.08 7.97
CA PHE A 610 23.76 5.33 9.35
C PHE A 610 22.63 5.89 10.23
N ASN A 611 21.85 6.85 9.72
CA ASN A 611 20.66 7.37 10.44
C ASN A 611 19.58 6.29 10.66
N ARG A 612 19.43 5.36 9.71
CA ARG A 612 18.51 4.22 9.81
C ARG A 612 18.88 3.32 11.00
N TYR A 613 20.15 2.94 11.16
CA TYR A 613 20.65 2.20 12.33
C TYR A 613 20.37 2.92 13.67
N MET A 614 20.57 4.24 13.72
CA MET A 614 20.22 5.04 14.91
C MET A 614 18.72 5.00 15.21
N GLY A 615 17.89 4.97 14.16
CA GLY A 615 16.44 4.76 14.26
C GLY A 615 16.09 3.41 14.88
N HIS A 616 16.66 2.32 14.37
CA HIS A 616 16.43 0.96 14.86
C HIS A 616 16.75 0.81 16.35
N VAL A 617 17.91 1.31 16.77
CA VAL A 617 18.33 1.28 18.18
C VAL A 617 17.45 2.17 19.04
N THR A 618 17.12 3.39 18.59
CA THR A 618 16.21 4.29 19.32
C THR A 618 14.80 3.69 19.48
N GLY A 619 14.36 2.84 18.55
CA GLY A 619 13.12 2.07 18.65
C GLY A 619 13.01 1.26 19.96
N ASN A 620 14.12 0.71 20.45
CA ASN A 620 14.16 -0.12 21.65
C ASN A 620 13.91 0.68 22.94
N ILE A 621 14.33 1.95 23.01
CA ILE A 621 14.10 2.83 24.18
C ILE A 621 12.61 3.20 24.22
N GLY A 622 11.93 2.88 25.33
CA GLY A 622 10.48 2.97 25.44
C GLY A 622 9.75 2.12 24.37
N GLY A 623 10.36 1.01 23.93
CA GLY A 623 9.77 0.08 22.97
C GLY A 623 8.75 -0.85 23.62
N VAL A 624 7.67 -1.17 22.91
CA VAL A 624 6.60 -2.07 23.34
C VAL A 624 6.28 -3.05 22.22
N LYS A 625 6.77 -4.28 22.36
CA LYS A 625 6.50 -5.40 21.45
C LYS A 625 5.00 -5.73 21.43
N GLU A 626 4.44 -5.95 20.25
CA GLU A 626 3.06 -6.38 20.05
C GLU A 626 3.03 -7.82 19.51
N THR A 627 2.35 -8.71 20.20
CA THR A 627 2.10 -10.08 19.75
C THR A 627 0.59 -10.30 19.68
N TYR A 628 0.03 -10.35 18.48
CA TYR A 628 -1.40 -10.63 18.30
C TYR A 628 -1.76 -11.99 18.92
N LYS A 629 -2.80 -11.98 19.77
CA LYS A 629 -3.34 -13.18 20.41
C LYS A 629 -4.86 -13.24 20.32
N ALA A 630 -5.41 -14.43 20.45
CA ALA A 630 -6.84 -14.69 20.61
C ALA A 630 -7.18 -14.93 22.09
N TYR A 631 -8.45 -14.72 22.46
CA TYR A 631 -8.92 -15.05 23.81
C TYR A 631 -8.74 -16.54 24.10
N GLY A 632 -8.13 -16.86 25.25
CA GLY A 632 -7.74 -18.23 25.62
C GLY A 632 -6.28 -18.60 25.30
N GLN A 633 -5.52 -17.74 24.62
CA GLN A 633 -4.06 -17.85 24.55
C GLN A 633 -3.40 -17.14 25.74
N GLU A 634 -2.30 -17.69 26.27
CA GLU A 634 -1.63 -17.18 27.47
C GLU A 634 -0.65 -16.02 27.20
N GLY A 635 -0.34 -15.27 28.26
CA GLY A 635 0.61 -14.16 28.27
C GLY A 635 0.11 -12.88 27.59
N ALA A 636 0.83 -11.76 27.77
CA ALA A 636 0.41 -10.45 27.29
C ALA A 636 0.36 -10.33 25.75
N VAL A 637 -0.41 -9.36 25.26
CA VAL A 637 -0.36 -8.88 23.86
C VAL A 637 0.72 -7.81 23.70
N TYR A 638 0.95 -6.99 24.72
CA TYR A 638 1.94 -5.91 24.74
C TYR A 638 3.01 -6.18 25.78
N GLU A 639 4.28 -6.10 25.39
CA GLU A 639 5.43 -6.45 26.22
C GLU A 639 6.48 -5.32 26.13
N HIS A 640 6.81 -4.68 27.25
CA HIS A 640 7.85 -3.65 27.29
C HIS A 640 9.24 -4.23 27.02
N ALA A 641 10.11 -3.49 26.32
CA ALA A 641 11.51 -3.86 26.13
C ALA A 641 12.24 -4.00 27.48
N SER A 642 13.04 -5.05 27.65
CA SER A 642 13.76 -5.33 28.91
C SER A 642 14.76 -4.23 29.28
N LYS A 643 14.99 -4.01 30.59
CA LYS A 643 15.87 -2.94 31.09
C LYS A 643 17.26 -2.97 30.45
N ASP A 644 17.88 -4.15 30.36
CA ASP A 644 19.14 -4.37 29.64
C ASP A 644 19.08 -3.86 28.19
N LYS A 645 18.09 -4.30 27.40
CA LYS A 645 18.01 -3.95 25.98
C LYS A 645 17.84 -2.44 25.77
N GLN A 646 17.17 -1.75 26.70
CA GLN A 646 17.06 -0.28 26.69
C GLN A 646 18.36 0.43 27.13
N GLN A 647 19.05 -0.07 28.15
CA GLN A 647 20.35 0.48 28.59
C GLN A 647 21.45 0.27 27.54
N ARG A 648 21.51 -0.91 26.92
CA ARG A 648 22.42 -1.19 25.79
C ARG A 648 22.12 -0.31 24.58
N ALA A 649 20.84 -0.02 24.30
CA ALA A 649 20.47 0.94 23.27
C ALA A 649 20.97 2.37 23.59
N MET A 650 20.79 2.86 24.82
CA MET A 650 21.31 4.17 25.25
C MET A 650 22.84 4.24 25.17
N ALA A 651 23.55 3.22 25.66
CA ALA A 651 25.00 3.13 25.59
C ALA A 651 25.52 3.11 24.14
N PHE A 652 24.87 2.36 23.25
CA PHE A 652 25.18 2.35 21.83
C PHE A 652 25.03 3.73 21.19
N LEU A 653 23.93 4.45 21.45
CA LEU A 653 23.69 5.79 20.90
C LEU A 653 24.74 6.80 21.39
N HIS A 654 25.17 6.69 22.65
CA HIS A 654 26.30 7.46 23.15
C HIS A 654 27.59 7.16 22.39
N THR A 655 27.96 5.89 22.25
CA THR A 655 29.24 5.46 21.66
C THR A 655 29.33 5.68 20.15
N GLN A 656 28.24 5.51 19.39
CA GLN A 656 28.29 5.56 17.92
C GLN A 656 27.87 6.89 17.31
N LEU A 657 27.10 7.73 18.01
CA LEU A 657 26.50 8.95 17.44
C LEU A 657 26.69 10.21 18.28
N PHE A 658 26.37 10.18 19.58
CA PHE A 658 26.45 11.40 20.40
C PHE A 658 27.91 11.75 20.72
N ASP A 659 28.77 10.76 20.90
CA ASP A 659 30.20 10.91 20.67
C ASP A 659 30.44 11.15 19.18
N THR A 660 31.21 12.19 18.86
CA THR A 660 31.40 12.69 17.49
C THR A 660 31.89 11.57 16.56
N PRO A 661 31.12 11.16 15.52
CA PRO A 661 31.50 10.06 14.65
C PRO A 661 32.54 10.53 13.62
N GLU A 662 33.80 10.72 14.06
CA GLU A 662 34.87 11.31 13.24
C GLU A 662 35.16 10.55 11.93
N TRP A 663 34.85 9.25 11.88
CA TRP A 663 34.94 8.42 10.68
C TRP A 663 33.97 8.83 9.55
N LEU A 664 32.98 9.70 9.81
CA LEU A 664 32.13 10.34 8.80
C LEU A 664 32.67 11.72 8.35
N ILE A 665 33.76 12.23 8.94
CA ILE A 665 34.27 13.59 8.73
C ILE A 665 35.44 13.58 7.72
N ASP A 666 35.25 12.93 6.58
CA ASP A 666 36.30 12.77 5.56
C ASP A 666 36.48 14.03 4.70
N GLN A 667 37.59 14.74 4.91
CA GLN A 667 37.94 15.94 4.15
C GLN A 667 38.23 15.65 2.67
N ASN A 668 38.60 14.42 2.29
CA ASN A 668 38.81 14.02 0.90
C ASN A 668 37.49 13.90 0.13
N ILE A 669 36.37 13.73 0.85
CA ILE A 669 35.01 13.78 0.32
C ILE A 669 34.49 15.21 0.40
N PHE A 670 34.54 15.87 1.57
CA PHE A 670 33.91 17.19 1.76
C PHE A 670 34.48 18.24 0.81
N ASN A 671 35.81 18.31 0.65
CA ASN A 671 36.46 19.26 -0.27
C ASN A 671 36.12 19.03 -1.77
N LYS A 672 35.40 17.95 -2.11
CA LYS A 672 34.90 17.67 -3.47
C LYS A 672 33.41 17.98 -3.65
N ILE A 673 32.61 17.94 -2.58
CA ILE A 673 31.14 18.02 -2.65
C ILE A 673 30.53 19.27 -1.99
N GLU A 674 31.19 19.88 -1.00
CA GLU A 674 30.62 21.03 -0.28
C GLU A 674 31.69 22.04 0.18
N SER A 675 31.43 23.34 -0.01
CA SER A 675 32.29 24.41 0.53
C SER A 675 32.06 24.65 2.03
N ALA A 676 30.87 24.34 2.53
CA ALA A 676 30.54 24.26 3.95
C ALA A 676 29.24 23.45 4.15
N GLY A 677 29.28 22.40 5.00
CA GLY A 677 28.08 21.65 5.37
C GLY A 677 28.28 20.64 6.51
N GLY A 678 29.44 19.98 6.58
CA GLY A 678 29.71 18.83 7.44
C GLY A 678 29.40 19.02 8.92
N ILE A 679 29.62 20.21 9.48
CA ILE A 679 29.28 20.54 10.87
C ILE A 679 27.76 20.42 11.10
N GLU A 680 26.96 20.96 10.19
CA GLU A 680 25.50 20.89 10.25
C GLU A 680 24.98 19.50 9.86
N ARG A 681 25.69 18.79 8.99
CA ARG A 681 25.43 17.39 8.63
C ARG A 681 25.53 16.47 9.85
N ILE A 682 26.62 16.54 10.62
CA ILE A 682 26.77 15.80 11.89
C ILE A 682 25.73 16.24 12.92
N ARG A 683 25.58 17.55 13.16
CA ARG A 683 24.59 18.09 14.11
C ARG A 683 23.18 17.60 13.79
N GLY A 684 22.78 17.62 12.53
CA GLY A 684 21.45 17.19 12.08
C GLY A 684 21.13 15.72 12.40
N MET A 685 22.12 14.82 12.33
CA MET A 685 21.96 13.40 12.70
C MET A 685 21.82 13.22 14.21
N GLN A 686 22.69 13.88 14.98
CA GLN A 686 22.67 13.83 16.44
C GLN A 686 21.35 14.39 17.00
N VAL A 687 20.91 15.55 16.50
CA VAL A 687 19.67 16.22 16.92
C VAL A 687 18.41 15.46 16.47
N ARG A 688 18.39 14.85 15.28
CA ARG A 688 17.30 13.95 14.84
C ARG A 688 17.08 12.83 15.85
N THR A 689 18.16 12.16 16.25
CA THR A 689 18.10 11.03 17.17
C THR A 689 17.76 11.48 18.59
N LEU A 690 18.35 12.58 19.05
CA LEU A 690 18.06 13.18 20.35
C LEU A 690 16.58 13.55 20.50
N ASN A 691 15.99 14.19 19.49
CA ASN A 691 14.58 14.56 19.49
C ASN A 691 13.64 13.34 19.43
N SER A 692 14.12 12.18 18.94
CA SER A 692 13.39 10.91 18.98
C SER A 692 13.48 10.27 20.37
N VAL A 693 14.67 10.20 20.97
CA VAL A 693 14.86 9.72 22.36
C VAL A 693 14.01 10.55 23.34
N LEU A 694 13.95 11.86 23.13
CA LEU A 694 13.15 12.82 23.88
C LEU A 694 11.76 13.07 23.27
N ASP A 695 11.12 12.07 22.66
CA ASP A 695 9.73 12.15 22.19
C ASP A 695 8.73 12.02 23.36
N PHE A 696 7.66 12.83 23.37
CA PHE A 696 6.64 12.79 24.42
C PHE A 696 5.95 11.43 24.54
N GLY A 697 5.66 10.78 23.41
CA GLY A 697 5.05 9.45 23.39
C GLY A 697 5.99 8.37 23.92
N ARG A 698 7.30 8.49 23.65
CA ARG A 698 8.35 7.65 24.24
C ARG A 698 8.48 7.87 25.76
N MET A 699 8.48 9.12 26.23
CA MET A 699 8.48 9.44 27.66
C MET A 699 7.27 8.83 28.38
N ALA A 700 6.07 8.93 27.79
CA ALA A 700 4.86 8.31 28.31
C ALA A 700 4.97 6.78 28.46
N ARG A 701 5.54 6.09 27.45
CA ARG A 701 5.76 4.63 27.54
C ARG A 701 6.86 4.22 28.53
N LEU A 702 7.78 5.12 28.89
CA LEU A 702 8.76 4.87 29.95
C LEU A 702 8.11 4.94 31.34
N MET A 703 7.21 5.91 31.58
CA MET A 703 6.44 6.00 32.82
C MET A 703 5.46 4.81 32.98
N GLU A 704 4.77 4.42 31.90
CA GLU A 704 3.91 3.21 31.87
C GLU A 704 4.73 1.93 32.17
N ASN A 705 5.97 1.86 31.68
CA ASN A 705 6.88 0.75 31.99
C ASN A 705 7.24 0.70 33.48
N GLU A 706 7.48 1.85 34.11
CA GLU A 706 7.77 1.96 35.56
C GLU A 706 6.60 1.47 36.41
N GLU A 707 5.36 1.85 36.09
CA GLU A 707 4.16 1.37 36.80
C GLU A 707 3.92 -0.13 36.60
N VAL A 708 4.07 -0.65 35.37
CA VAL A 708 3.79 -2.06 35.05
C VAL A 708 4.88 -3.02 35.52
N ASN A 709 6.16 -2.62 35.47
CA ASN A 709 7.31 -3.52 35.73
C ASN A 709 8.14 -3.14 36.97
N GLY A 710 7.85 -2.02 37.65
CA GLY A 710 8.54 -1.58 38.86
C GLY A 710 10.06 -1.47 38.68
N SER A 711 10.83 -2.04 39.61
CA SER A 711 12.30 -2.03 39.57
C SER A 711 12.92 -2.71 38.33
N ASN A 712 12.15 -3.53 37.61
CA ASN A 712 12.58 -4.21 36.39
C ASN A 712 12.37 -3.36 35.12
N ALA A 713 11.72 -2.20 35.24
CA ALA A 713 11.58 -1.24 34.15
C ALA A 713 12.91 -0.54 33.82
N TYR A 714 13.05 -0.03 32.59
CA TYR A 714 13.91 1.13 32.31
C TYR A 714 12.99 2.34 32.31
N GLY A 715 13.28 3.30 33.19
CA GLY A 715 12.38 4.40 33.50
C GLY A 715 12.67 5.70 32.75
N LEU A 716 11.77 6.67 32.91
CA LEU A 716 11.97 8.03 32.41
C LEU A 716 13.15 8.69 33.15
N LEU A 717 13.29 8.48 34.46
CA LEU A 717 14.42 8.98 35.25
C LEU A 717 15.75 8.31 34.88
N ASP A 718 15.75 7.00 34.59
CA ASP A 718 16.93 6.29 34.08
C ASP A 718 17.36 6.91 32.74
N MET A 719 16.42 7.01 31.79
CA MET A 719 16.65 7.51 30.43
C MET A 719 17.22 8.93 30.43
N MET A 720 16.59 9.87 31.14
CA MET A 720 17.07 11.24 31.24
C MET A 720 18.45 11.31 31.91
N THR A 721 18.68 10.50 32.95
CA THR A 721 19.94 10.47 33.68
C THR A 721 21.10 9.92 32.85
N GLU A 722 20.90 8.81 32.15
CA GLU A 722 21.92 8.21 31.27
C GLU A 722 22.19 9.08 30.04
N LEU A 723 21.14 9.66 29.45
CA LEU A 723 21.27 10.60 28.33
C LEU A 723 22.11 11.82 28.73
N ARG A 724 21.74 12.53 29.80
CA ARG A 724 22.53 13.67 30.31
C ARG A 724 23.99 13.27 30.60
N LYS A 725 24.22 12.14 31.27
CA LYS A 725 25.58 11.69 31.64
C LYS A 725 26.49 11.53 30.42
N GLY A 726 26.01 10.92 29.34
CA GLY A 726 26.80 10.75 28.11
C GLY A 726 26.94 12.03 27.29
N LEU A 727 25.88 12.86 27.19
CA LEU A 727 25.93 14.15 26.48
C LEU A 727 26.87 15.18 27.13
N PHE A 728 27.10 15.08 28.44
CA PHE A 728 27.89 16.03 29.23
C PHE A 728 29.09 15.39 29.96
N LYS A 729 29.63 14.28 29.42
CA LYS A 729 30.72 13.49 30.01
C LYS A 729 32.01 14.28 30.30
N GLU A 730 32.21 15.40 29.60
CA GLU A 730 33.35 16.31 29.72
C GLU A 730 33.31 17.12 31.04
N LEU A 731 32.11 17.43 31.53
CA LEU A 731 31.89 18.43 32.58
C LEU A 731 32.46 18.07 33.95
N PRO A 732 32.35 16.82 34.46
CA PRO A 732 32.89 16.47 35.77
C PRO A 732 34.40 16.72 35.89
N LYS A 733 35.12 16.53 34.77
CA LYS A 733 36.58 16.69 34.65
C LYS A 733 37.00 18.07 34.12
N GLY A 734 36.08 18.94 33.73
CA GLY A 734 36.38 20.25 33.12
C GLY A 734 37.09 20.17 31.75
N GLN A 735 36.92 19.05 31.03
CA GLN A 735 37.61 18.81 29.77
C GLN A 735 37.19 19.80 28.66
N THR A 736 38.08 20.02 27.70
CA THR A 736 37.77 20.74 26.45
C THR A 736 36.63 20.05 25.72
N ILE A 737 35.61 20.81 25.34
CA ILE A 737 34.41 20.34 24.63
C ILE A 737 34.53 20.79 23.18
N ASP A 738 34.57 19.87 22.21
CA ASP A 738 34.74 20.20 20.79
C ASP A 738 33.50 20.88 20.16
N ARG A 739 33.61 21.36 18.92
CA ARG A 739 32.54 22.10 18.24
C ARG A 739 31.24 21.28 18.09
N TYR A 740 31.33 20.00 17.73
CA TYR A 740 30.19 19.13 17.53
C TYR A 740 29.50 18.84 18.87
N ARG A 741 30.28 18.49 19.89
CA ARG A 741 29.79 18.25 21.25
C ARG A 741 29.13 19.50 21.85
N ARG A 742 29.71 20.69 21.70
CA ARG A 742 29.08 21.96 22.11
C ARG A 742 27.77 22.24 21.36
N ASN A 743 27.67 21.89 20.07
CA ASN A 743 26.43 22.05 19.30
C ASN A 743 25.33 21.09 19.77
N LEU A 744 25.68 19.83 20.03
CA LEU A 744 24.76 18.82 20.58
C LEU A 744 24.27 19.20 22.00
N GLN A 745 25.17 19.69 22.85
CA GLN A 745 24.83 20.13 24.21
C GLN A 745 23.86 21.34 24.23
N ARG A 746 23.94 22.25 23.25
CA ARG A 746 22.92 23.30 23.06
C ARG A 746 21.58 22.72 22.65
N ALA A 747 21.57 21.82 21.67
CA ALA A 747 20.35 21.21 21.16
C ALA A 747 19.62 20.35 22.21
N TYR A 748 20.33 19.82 23.20
CA TYR A 748 19.69 19.21 24.38
C TYR A 748 18.89 20.24 25.18
N VAL A 749 19.49 21.38 25.53
CA VAL A 749 18.81 22.45 26.28
C VAL A 749 17.64 23.04 25.48
N GLU A 750 17.79 23.24 24.17
CA GLU A 750 16.72 23.63 23.24
C GLU A 750 15.58 22.59 23.18
N ARG A 751 15.90 21.29 23.23
CA ARG A 751 14.87 20.23 23.30
C ARG A 751 14.17 20.18 24.65
N LEU A 752 14.87 20.46 25.76
CA LEU A 752 14.25 20.59 27.08
C LEU A 752 13.35 21.83 27.16
N GLU A 753 13.77 22.96 26.60
CA GLU A 753 12.95 24.17 26.44
C GLU A 753 11.65 23.87 25.69
N PHE A 754 11.73 23.20 24.55
CA PHE A 754 10.56 22.77 23.77
C PHE A 754 9.60 21.91 24.61
N ILE A 755 10.12 20.95 25.39
CA ILE A 755 9.31 20.07 26.24
C ILE A 755 8.67 20.81 27.43
N MET A 756 9.33 21.84 27.97
CA MET A 756 8.78 22.70 29.02
C MET A 756 7.66 23.62 28.54
N THR A 757 7.56 23.88 27.24
CA THR A 757 6.73 24.96 26.66
C THR A 757 5.69 24.50 25.62
N ASN A 758 5.69 23.22 25.22
CA ASN A 758 4.80 22.68 24.20
C ASN A 758 4.10 21.40 24.64
N GLU A 759 2.88 21.22 24.16
CA GLU A 759 2.11 19.98 24.32
C GLU A 759 2.46 18.92 23.26
N ALA A 760 2.11 17.66 23.55
CA ALA A 760 2.35 16.54 22.65
C ALA A 760 1.62 16.73 21.31
N PRO A 761 2.34 16.77 20.15
CA PRO A 761 1.73 17.04 18.86
C PRO A 761 0.81 15.89 18.44
N ARG A 762 -0.44 16.20 18.09
CA ARG A 762 -1.46 15.20 17.73
C ARG A 762 -1.06 14.39 16.49
N SER A 763 -0.48 13.21 16.72
CA SER A 763 -0.15 12.25 15.66
C SER A 763 -1.40 11.83 14.88
N ARG A 764 -1.33 11.96 13.56
CA ARG A 764 -2.38 11.51 12.62
C ARG A 764 -2.36 9.99 12.39
N PHE A 765 -1.37 9.28 12.93
CA PHE A 765 -1.10 7.87 12.65
C PHE A 765 -1.10 6.97 13.90
N GLY A 766 -1.64 7.46 15.03
CA GLY A 766 -1.91 6.61 16.20
C GLY A 766 -0.76 6.44 17.20
N GLY A 767 0.14 7.42 17.32
CA GLY A 767 1.17 7.42 18.38
C GLY A 767 0.59 7.54 19.80
N THR A 768 1.38 7.12 20.79
CA THR A 768 1.07 7.27 22.23
C THR A 768 0.68 8.71 22.56
N ARG A 769 -0.37 8.88 23.36
CA ARG A 769 -0.83 10.19 23.83
C ARG A 769 -0.40 10.41 25.28
N VAL A 770 -0.14 11.65 25.62
CA VAL A 770 0.10 12.14 26.97
C VAL A 770 -0.40 13.58 27.05
N ASP A 771 -0.90 13.99 28.22
CA ASP A 771 -1.12 15.39 28.58
C ASP A 771 0.16 15.87 29.28
N VAL A 772 0.92 16.78 28.66
CA VAL A 772 2.28 17.09 29.13
C VAL A 772 2.23 17.98 30.37
N GLU A 773 1.24 18.86 30.48
CA GLU A 773 0.93 19.66 31.67
C GLU A 773 0.60 18.78 32.89
N GLN A 774 -0.18 17.71 32.70
CA GLN A 774 -0.65 16.82 33.77
C GLN A 774 0.20 15.53 33.91
N SER A 775 1.51 15.61 33.65
CA SER A 775 2.44 14.47 33.76
C SER A 775 3.79 14.86 34.36
N ASP A 776 4.53 13.87 34.87
CA ASP A 776 5.86 14.07 35.46
C ASP A 776 6.94 14.48 34.44
N ILE A 777 6.63 14.56 33.15
CA ILE A 777 7.54 15.00 32.08
C ILE A 777 8.13 16.39 32.40
N ARG A 778 7.30 17.40 32.68
CA ARG A 778 7.82 18.76 32.97
C ARG A 778 8.51 18.86 34.33
N PRO A 779 8.00 18.26 35.43
CA PRO A 779 8.75 18.13 36.70
C PRO A 779 10.15 17.52 36.53
N ILE A 780 10.27 16.40 35.80
CA ILE A 780 11.56 15.72 35.55
C ILE A 780 12.48 16.60 34.69
N VAL A 781 11.97 17.20 33.62
CA VAL A 781 12.77 18.11 32.77
C VAL A 781 13.23 19.36 33.54
N ARG A 782 12.42 19.88 34.46
CA ARG A 782 12.82 20.97 35.37
C ARG A 782 13.95 20.54 36.31
N ALA A 783 13.90 19.34 36.87
CA ALA A 783 14.97 18.78 37.71
C ALA A 783 16.27 18.51 36.92
N GLU A 784 16.15 18.06 35.67
CA GLU A 784 17.25 17.90 34.73
C GLU A 784 17.94 19.24 34.42
N LEU A 785 17.17 20.28 34.10
CA LEU A 785 17.65 21.64 33.87
C LEU A 785 18.37 22.21 35.09
N VAL A 786 17.80 22.09 36.29
CA VAL A 786 18.44 22.54 37.56
C VAL A 786 19.76 21.80 37.80
N THR A 787 19.80 20.50 37.55
CA THR A 787 21.01 19.67 37.66
C THR A 787 22.08 20.12 36.66
N LEU A 788 21.70 20.35 35.40
CA LEU A 788 22.61 20.79 34.35
C LEU A 788 23.15 22.20 34.59
N LYS A 789 22.32 23.16 35.03
CA LYS A 789 22.71 24.53 35.42
C LYS A 789 23.82 24.50 36.48
N ARG A 790 23.65 23.68 37.53
CA ARG A 790 24.65 23.48 38.59
C ARG A 790 25.97 22.93 38.05
N ASP A 791 25.93 21.89 37.22
CA ASP A 791 27.13 21.18 36.80
C ASP A 791 27.86 21.88 35.63
N ALA A 792 27.14 22.59 34.76
CA ALA A 792 27.72 23.52 33.78
C ALA A 792 28.42 24.71 34.46
N THR A 793 27.81 25.30 35.50
CA THR A 793 28.44 26.35 36.31
C THR A 793 29.75 25.88 36.94
N ARG A 794 29.78 24.65 37.47
CA ARG A 794 30.99 24.02 38.05
C ARG A 794 32.05 23.70 36.99
N ALA A 795 31.66 23.32 35.77
CA ALA A 795 32.60 23.08 34.68
C ALA A 795 33.21 24.38 34.13
N ALA A 796 32.43 25.47 34.05
CA ALA A 796 32.87 26.77 33.56
C ALA A 796 33.95 27.44 34.43
N SER A 797 34.03 27.08 35.72
CA SER A 797 35.12 27.51 36.62
C SER A 797 36.35 26.60 36.60
N ARG A 798 36.25 25.39 36.01
CA ARG A 798 37.32 24.38 35.95
C ARG A 798 38.03 24.30 34.61
N THR A 799 37.32 24.54 33.50
CA THR A 799 37.91 24.43 32.16
C THR A 799 38.82 25.62 31.84
N SER A 800 39.98 25.31 31.24
CA SER A 800 40.94 26.30 30.74
C SER A 800 40.68 26.70 29.27
N ASP A 801 39.91 25.92 28.51
CA ASP A 801 39.55 26.29 27.14
C ASP A 801 38.53 27.45 27.13
N LYS A 802 38.90 28.51 26.43
CA LYS A 802 38.09 29.72 26.25
C LYS A 802 36.75 29.43 25.58
N LEU A 803 36.70 28.55 24.57
CA LEU A 803 35.45 28.28 23.84
C LEU A 803 34.50 27.38 24.65
N SER A 804 35.03 26.39 25.36
CA SER A 804 34.28 25.58 26.32
C SER A 804 33.72 26.44 27.45
N LYS A 805 34.52 27.36 28.01
CA LYS A 805 34.07 28.29 29.05
C LYS A 805 32.92 29.19 28.59
N ILE A 806 33.08 29.85 27.44
CA ILE A 806 32.03 30.70 26.84
C ILE A 806 30.75 29.89 26.60
N HIS A 807 30.86 28.68 26.04
CA HIS A 807 29.72 27.79 25.81
C HIS A 807 29.00 27.38 27.09
N LEU A 808 29.73 27.04 28.16
CA LEU A 808 29.11 26.66 29.43
C LEU A 808 28.40 27.83 30.11
N GLN A 809 28.88 29.05 29.93
CA GLN A 809 28.20 30.28 30.37
C GLN A 809 26.92 30.55 29.54
N ASP A 810 26.98 30.38 28.22
CA ASP A 810 25.84 30.42 27.28
C ASP A 810 24.77 29.34 27.60
N LEU A 811 25.17 28.12 27.98
CA LEU A 811 24.24 27.11 28.48
C LEU A 811 23.58 27.48 29.81
N VAL A 812 24.34 27.99 30.79
CA VAL A 812 23.77 28.41 32.08
C VAL A 812 22.73 29.51 31.89
N GLU A 813 22.98 30.49 31.02
CA GLU A 813 22.03 31.58 30.78
C GLU A 813 20.78 31.12 30.00
N ARG A 814 20.92 30.20 29.03
CA ARG A 814 19.74 29.55 28.42
C ARG A 814 18.89 28.83 29.45
N ILE A 815 19.51 28.10 30.37
CA ILE A 815 18.79 27.38 31.42
C ILE A 815 18.13 28.36 32.42
N ASN A 816 18.72 29.53 32.67
CA ASN A 816 18.05 30.61 33.40
C ASN A 816 16.78 31.05 32.67
N MET A 817 16.83 31.33 31.36
CA MET A 817 15.67 31.78 30.58
C MET A 817 14.52 30.75 30.53
N ILE A 818 14.83 29.45 30.60
CA ILE A 818 13.83 28.36 30.60
C ILE A 818 13.22 28.14 31.99
N LEU A 819 14.02 28.23 33.06
CA LEU A 819 13.56 28.02 34.43
C LEU A 819 12.81 29.24 34.99
N ASP A 820 13.33 30.43 34.67
CA ASP A 820 12.98 31.73 35.22
C ASP A 820 12.56 32.72 34.07
N PRO A 821 11.52 32.41 33.26
CA PRO A 821 11.09 33.24 32.13
C PRO A 821 10.55 34.60 32.60
N LYS A 822 10.70 35.62 31.74
CA LYS A 822 10.39 37.05 32.01
C LYS A 822 9.21 37.54 31.19
#